data_AF-A0AAV9HL14-F1
#
_entry.id   AF-A0AAV9HL14-F1
#
_cell.length_a   1.000
_cell.length_b   1.000
_cell.length_c   1.000
_cell.angle_alpha   90.00
_cell.angle_beta   90.00
_cell.angle_gamma   90.00
#
_symmetry.space_group_name_H-M   'P 1'
#
loop_
_entity.id
_entity.type
_entity.pdbx_description
1 polymer ?
#
loop_
_entity_poly.entity_id
_entity_poly.type
_entity_poly.pdbx_seq_one_letter_code
_entity_poly.pdbx_strand_id
1 'polypeptide(L)'
;MADRHPTLLQPYSERAKTASHPLCKYLFRLMDLKASNLCLSADVTTARELLTLADKLGPTIVVLKTHYDLISGWDYHPTAGTGAKLAALARKHGFLIFEDRKFVDIGKTVQMQYTAGTARIIEWAHITNANIDAGKDMVRAMAEAAANWKARIHYEVKTSVSVGTPLADQFENGTDSNSLGADDRDSDGRKGSIVSITTVTQSFEPADSPRLAKTNEAGDDLVFPGIEEAPMDRGLLLLAQMSTKGCLMTKDYTQACVEAARENKEFVMGYVAQQSLNSTPSDTFIHMTPGCKLPPTDEENGHIEGDGLGQQYNTPDKLINLLGTDIVICDRKLPCTNCVSRNKQASCQYESGAYPTVSRLDAVDAQSLTTTTTTPLDLTSASASSSADIALNTFGYAQGTTTTTLSFLQQLDDSAAASASSAALPPSTEYPPALNQRYKSLLRQLPPKSYISKLVPIYFRDFNWIYATLDHAHFQSQLSAFHSLPFSVLSSPSAVPHELRPFPALLFQMCAIALLTVPDEGHKDFDGLKYAGGMSFEDLAAEYSDSGVQVLQVLGKRGMSLNTVLAGFLRGSYLKYSGLVTESWHAVQEAVRDGMEVGLHRGPREGDIGRRVWMTLVVWDVHMACVLGRPTTIGLDVVDQVKLPSEEGKGNNGAGLPTPLGRALYQFRAIRLMRDILELEKLGANGPRERVDQLHGELQDIWREIPGWLRLKDPDRAWDDHPECAWLPAARVLMSQVLSFELMALHRPYVFTRTDSRKEALKASLEMLDAQRLHFALLKRNMYKTFSLFFGTFDAVVLMTTIYILFPKEHPDLLQPALQHFQWAVERFEAMSGRNPLAKAALGVLHAIRLRLDRSLGERAKPSPASEPASTGSSGNAWDDTPPTSLDPSPGPPSTGRLAEERHTSSFSATEYPPSSSQHPSIDGAAPEDAGDFNWSLPTDFDWASVQPIFATGDLIYGNLSGTAAAGADALSGTNGGQNITTAWGDGLTQGEWQFEGDFGSDSVWSLFNNFPSAV
;
A
#
# COMPACT_ATOMS: atom_id res chain seq x y z
N MET A 1 43.25 -3.59 -44.54
CA MET A 1 42.14 -3.85 -43.60
C MET A 1 41.14 -2.70 -43.77
N ALA A 2 39.86 -2.86 -43.41
CA ALA A 2 38.98 -1.69 -43.32
C ALA A 2 39.43 -0.83 -42.13
N ASP A 3 39.47 0.49 -42.31
CA ASP A 3 39.88 1.40 -41.23
C ASP A 3 38.87 1.32 -40.09
N ARG A 4 39.33 0.89 -38.91
CA ARG A 4 38.48 0.77 -37.72
C ARG A 4 38.12 2.18 -37.23
N HIS A 5 36.88 2.36 -36.77
CA HIS A 5 36.41 3.68 -36.34
C HIS A 5 37.29 4.27 -35.21
N PRO A 6 37.68 5.57 -35.26
CA PRO A 6 38.64 6.14 -34.32
C PRO A 6 38.29 5.97 -32.84
N THR A 7 37.00 5.91 -32.50
CA THR A 7 36.52 5.70 -31.12
C THR A 7 37.01 4.41 -30.46
N LEU A 8 37.48 3.42 -31.24
CA LEU A 8 38.08 2.18 -30.72
C LEU A 8 39.40 2.43 -29.95
N LEU A 9 40.23 3.35 -30.46
CA LEU A 9 41.58 3.60 -29.93
C LEU A 9 41.67 4.94 -29.19
N GLN A 10 40.62 5.77 -29.26
CA GLN A 10 40.53 7.04 -28.58
C GLN A 10 40.19 6.84 -27.08
N PRO A 11 40.97 7.39 -26.13
CA PRO A 11 40.68 7.31 -24.70
C PRO A 11 39.29 7.85 -24.34
N TYR A 12 38.68 7.30 -23.29
CA TYR A 12 37.35 7.74 -22.83
C TYR A 12 37.34 9.23 -22.44
N SER A 13 38.39 9.72 -21.76
CA SER A 13 38.63 11.15 -21.50
C SER A 13 38.61 12.05 -22.74
N GLU A 14 39.06 11.57 -23.90
CA GLU A 14 38.97 12.32 -25.17
C GLU A 14 37.58 12.18 -25.82
N ARG A 15 36.96 10.99 -25.78
CA ARG A 15 35.60 10.76 -26.27
C ARG A 15 34.55 11.54 -25.49
N ALA A 16 34.77 11.80 -24.21
CA ALA A 16 33.92 12.64 -23.37
C ALA A 16 33.79 14.09 -23.89
N LYS A 17 34.79 14.58 -24.63
CA LYS A 17 34.78 15.92 -25.22
C LYS A 17 33.90 16.02 -26.48
N THR A 18 33.73 14.91 -27.20
CA THR A 18 33.09 14.88 -28.54
C THR A 18 31.76 14.13 -28.59
N ALA A 19 31.40 13.35 -27.57
CA ALA A 19 30.10 12.67 -27.50
C ALA A 19 28.92 13.66 -27.59
N SER A 20 27.81 13.29 -28.24
CA SER A 20 26.59 14.13 -28.26
C SER A 20 25.91 14.12 -26.88
N HIS A 21 25.41 12.95 -26.50
CA HIS A 21 24.50 12.76 -25.37
C HIS A 21 25.15 13.11 -24.01
N PRO A 22 24.49 13.89 -23.13
CA PRO A 22 25.04 14.29 -21.83
C PRO A 22 25.51 13.13 -20.95
N LEU A 23 24.70 12.06 -20.84
CA LEU A 23 25.10 10.86 -20.07
C LEU A 23 26.34 10.16 -20.65
N CYS A 24 26.62 10.25 -21.96
CA CYS A 24 27.87 9.70 -22.51
C CYS A 24 29.08 10.54 -22.10
N LYS A 25 28.98 11.87 -22.10
CA LYS A 25 30.04 12.77 -21.62
C LYS A 25 30.36 12.52 -20.14
N TYR A 26 29.33 12.27 -19.32
CA TYR A 26 29.47 11.87 -17.92
C TYR A 26 30.09 10.48 -17.78
N LEU A 27 29.50 9.47 -18.41
CA LEU A 27 29.90 8.06 -18.28
C LEU A 27 31.35 7.83 -18.77
N PHE A 28 31.78 8.45 -19.88
CA PHE A 28 33.16 8.34 -20.33
C PHE A 28 34.17 8.97 -19.35
N ARG A 29 33.84 10.09 -18.67
CA ARG A 29 34.70 10.65 -17.60
C ARG A 29 34.71 9.75 -16.37
N LEU A 30 33.57 9.17 -16.01
CA LEU A 30 33.45 8.22 -14.90
C LEU A 30 34.26 6.93 -15.15
N MET A 31 34.28 6.44 -16.39
CA MET A 31 35.08 5.28 -16.81
C MET A 31 36.58 5.52 -16.71
N ASP A 32 37.03 6.71 -17.13
CA ASP A 32 38.41 7.17 -17.03
C ASP A 32 38.83 7.32 -15.56
N LEU A 33 38.04 8.06 -14.76
CA LEU A 33 38.25 8.31 -13.33
C LEU A 33 38.30 7.03 -12.48
N LYS A 34 37.40 6.07 -12.73
CA LYS A 34 37.31 4.82 -11.96
C LYS A 34 38.12 3.66 -12.55
N ALA A 35 38.86 3.90 -13.64
CA ALA A 35 39.59 2.88 -14.41
C ALA A 35 38.74 1.61 -14.61
N SER A 36 37.50 1.80 -15.09
CA SER A 36 36.45 0.78 -15.12
C SER A 36 35.48 1.01 -16.27
N ASN A 37 35.27 -0.02 -17.08
CA ASN A 37 34.22 -0.10 -18.08
C ASN A 37 33.24 -1.26 -17.80
N LEU A 38 33.03 -1.54 -16.52
CA LEU A 38 32.20 -2.66 -16.06
C LEU A 38 30.75 -2.22 -15.80
N CYS A 39 29.82 -2.92 -16.47
CA CYS A 39 28.40 -2.93 -16.12
C CYS A 39 28.08 -4.23 -15.35
N LEU A 40 27.44 -4.09 -14.18
CA LEU A 40 27.00 -5.22 -13.36
C LEU A 40 25.56 -5.59 -13.71
N SER A 41 25.34 -6.85 -14.11
CA SER A 41 24.00 -7.43 -14.21
C SER A 41 23.50 -7.81 -12.82
N ALA A 42 22.74 -6.92 -12.19
CA ALA A 42 22.21 -7.10 -10.83
C ALA A 42 20.89 -7.89 -10.84
N ASP A 43 20.90 -9.05 -11.48
CA ASP A 43 19.73 -9.92 -11.69
C ASP A 43 19.40 -10.73 -10.42
N VAL A 44 19.06 -10.02 -9.34
CA VAL A 44 18.69 -10.55 -8.01
C VAL A 44 17.17 -10.52 -7.82
N THR A 45 16.65 -11.22 -6.80
CA THR A 45 15.18 -11.39 -6.62
C THR A 45 14.58 -10.57 -5.47
N THR A 46 15.38 -9.80 -4.73
CA THR A 46 14.89 -8.97 -3.61
C THR A 46 15.51 -7.58 -3.60
N ALA A 47 14.73 -6.55 -3.23
CA ALA A 47 15.22 -5.17 -3.17
C ALA A 47 16.33 -4.96 -2.13
N ARG A 48 16.33 -5.73 -1.04
CA ARG A 48 17.38 -5.71 -0.01
C ARG A 48 18.72 -6.21 -0.57
N GLU A 49 18.70 -7.32 -1.31
CA GLU A 49 19.89 -7.86 -1.97
C GLU A 49 20.42 -6.89 -3.03
N LEU A 50 19.53 -6.28 -3.81
CA LEU A 50 19.87 -5.27 -4.82
C LEU A 50 20.63 -4.08 -4.22
N LEU A 51 20.08 -3.46 -3.17
CA LEU A 51 20.71 -2.32 -2.49
C LEU A 51 22.04 -2.72 -1.82
N THR A 52 22.10 -3.92 -1.23
CA THR A 52 23.35 -4.47 -0.64
C THR A 52 24.44 -4.69 -1.69
N LEU A 53 24.06 -5.19 -2.88
CA LEU A 53 24.97 -5.41 -4.00
C LEU A 53 25.44 -4.09 -4.61
N ALA A 54 24.54 -3.12 -4.73
CA ALA A 54 24.83 -1.76 -5.20
C ALA A 54 25.83 -1.03 -4.28
N ASP A 55 25.66 -1.11 -2.96
CA ASP A 55 26.57 -0.47 -2.00
C ASP A 55 27.96 -1.14 -1.97
N LYS A 56 28.00 -2.48 -2.06
CA LYS A 56 29.27 -3.24 -2.03
C LYS A 56 30.08 -3.14 -3.32
N LEU A 57 29.44 -3.24 -4.50
CA LEU A 57 30.14 -3.28 -5.79
C LEU A 57 30.18 -1.92 -6.51
N GLY A 58 29.35 -0.95 -6.10
CA GLY A 58 29.31 0.42 -6.60
C GLY A 58 30.69 1.05 -6.88
N PRO A 59 31.66 1.02 -5.94
CA PRO A 59 33.01 1.56 -6.15
C PRO A 59 33.76 0.97 -7.36
N THR A 60 33.41 -0.23 -7.81
CA THR A 60 34.12 -0.96 -8.87
C THR A 60 33.48 -0.84 -10.26
N ILE A 61 32.19 -0.50 -10.33
CA ILE A 61 31.36 -0.48 -11.55
C ILE A 61 31.10 0.94 -12.04
N VAL A 62 30.70 1.11 -13.30
CA VAL A 62 30.25 2.41 -13.85
C VAL A 62 28.78 2.41 -14.24
N VAL A 63 28.19 1.23 -14.44
CA VAL A 63 26.75 1.04 -14.63
C VAL A 63 26.28 -0.11 -13.75
N LEU A 64 25.16 0.06 -13.07
CA LEU A 64 24.41 -1.01 -12.43
C LEU A 64 23.15 -1.27 -13.23
N LYS A 65 23.01 -2.49 -13.75
CA LYS A 65 21.87 -2.89 -14.58
C LYS A 65 20.83 -3.65 -13.76
N THR A 66 19.59 -3.17 -13.76
CA THR A 66 18.45 -3.77 -13.07
C THR A 66 17.50 -4.50 -14.03
N HIS A 67 16.61 -5.29 -13.44
CA HIS A 67 15.34 -5.75 -14.02
C HIS A 67 14.31 -5.63 -12.89
N TYR A 68 13.71 -4.45 -12.68
CA TYR A 68 12.87 -4.20 -11.48
C TYR A 68 11.67 -5.17 -11.36
N ASP A 69 11.20 -5.69 -12.49
CA ASP A 69 10.07 -6.61 -12.62
C ASP A 69 10.36 -8.02 -12.07
N LEU A 70 11.64 -8.37 -11.83
CA LEU A 70 12.06 -9.59 -11.15
C LEU A 70 12.18 -9.43 -9.62
N ILE A 71 12.01 -8.21 -9.08
CA ILE A 71 12.48 -7.85 -7.74
C ILE A 71 11.33 -7.76 -6.74
N SER A 72 11.24 -8.77 -5.89
CA SER A 72 10.29 -8.77 -4.76
C SER A 72 10.66 -7.73 -3.70
N GLY A 73 9.63 -7.12 -3.10
CA GLY A 73 9.82 -6.04 -2.11
C GLY A 73 10.34 -4.72 -2.70
N TRP A 74 10.17 -4.47 -3.99
CA TRP A 74 10.44 -3.15 -4.58
C TRP A 74 9.48 -2.11 -3.98
N ASP A 75 10.04 -1.10 -3.32
CA ASP A 75 9.31 0.05 -2.79
C ASP A 75 9.23 1.15 -3.86
N TYR A 76 8.00 1.59 -4.16
CA TYR A 76 7.68 2.55 -5.22
C TYR A 76 7.56 4.00 -4.73
N HIS A 77 7.87 4.28 -3.45
CA HIS A 77 7.85 5.64 -2.92
C HIS A 77 8.87 6.54 -3.65
N PRO A 78 8.47 7.70 -4.22
CA PRO A 78 9.33 8.46 -5.14
C PRO A 78 10.62 8.99 -4.49
N THR A 79 10.57 9.27 -3.19
CA THR A 79 11.66 9.92 -2.44
C THR A 79 12.35 9.03 -1.42
N ALA A 80 11.80 7.84 -1.15
CA ALA A 80 12.30 6.93 -0.12
C ALA A 80 12.32 5.45 -0.55
N GLY A 81 11.79 5.13 -1.73
CA GLY A 81 11.68 3.75 -2.22
C GLY A 81 12.98 3.18 -2.79
N THR A 82 12.88 2.00 -3.39
CA THR A 82 14.05 1.29 -3.93
C THR A 82 14.76 2.08 -5.02
N GLY A 83 14.01 2.79 -5.88
CA GLY A 83 14.57 3.69 -6.90
C GLY A 83 15.35 4.87 -6.29
N ALA A 84 14.82 5.52 -5.24
CA ALA A 84 15.48 6.62 -4.55
C ALA A 84 16.74 6.14 -3.80
N LYS A 85 16.66 5.01 -3.10
CA LYS A 85 17.80 4.39 -2.40
C LYS A 85 18.89 3.93 -3.37
N LEU A 86 18.53 3.42 -4.55
CA LEU A 86 19.48 3.15 -5.63
C LEU A 86 20.15 4.44 -6.13
N ALA A 87 19.41 5.53 -6.29
CA ALA A 87 19.97 6.81 -6.71
C ALA A 87 20.96 7.39 -5.68
N ALA A 88 20.65 7.32 -4.38
CA ALA A 88 21.58 7.71 -3.32
C ALA A 88 22.91 6.91 -3.41
N LEU A 89 22.83 5.58 -3.61
CA LEU A 89 24.00 4.73 -3.83
C LEU A 89 24.75 5.05 -5.14
N ALA A 90 24.03 5.40 -6.20
CA ALA A 90 24.59 5.81 -7.49
C ALA A 90 25.41 7.10 -7.37
N ARG A 91 24.95 8.08 -6.57
CA ARG A 91 25.70 9.31 -6.23
C ARG A 91 26.93 9.01 -5.37
N LYS A 92 26.72 8.32 -4.25
CA LYS A 92 27.74 7.94 -3.26
C LYS A 92 28.94 7.21 -3.88
N HIS A 93 28.66 6.30 -4.83
CA HIS A 93 29.67 5.42 -5.40
C HIS A 93 30.06 5.73 -6.85
N GLY A 94 29.36 6.64 -7.53
CA GLY A 94 29.62 7.01 -8.92
C GLY A 94 29.31 5.87 -9.89
N PHE A 95 28.03 5.61 -10.15
CA PHE A 95 27.58 4.74 -11.26
C PHE A 95 26.26 5.24 -11.84
N LEU A 96 25.93 4.87 -13.08
CA LEU A 96 24.60 5.10 -13.66
C LEU A 96 23.70 3.88 -13.46
N ILE A 97 22.39 4.11 -13.28
CA ILE A 97 21.38 3.04 -13.19
C ILE A 97 20.82 2.78 -14.58
N PHE A 98 20.89 1.53 -15.04
CA PHE A 98 20.34 1.07 -16.31
C PHE A 98 19.22 0.05 -16.08
N GLU A 99 17.98 0.42 -16.34
CA GLU A 99 16.86 -0.52 -16.29
C GLU A 99 16.72 -1.25 -17.64
N ASP A 100 16.96 -2.57 -17.63
CA ASP A 100 17.05 -3.44 -18.81
C ASP A 100 15.66 -3.95 -19.24
N ARG A 101 14.68 -3.06 -19.23
CA ARG A 101 13.26 -3.34 -19.43
C ARG A 101 12.92 -3.83 -20.85
N LYS A 102 13.80 -3.59 -21.84
CA LYS A 102 13.65 -3.99 -23.25
C LYS A 102 12.27 -3.63 -23.80
N PHE A 103 11.92 -2.35 -23.77
CA PHE A 103 10.64 -1.86 -24.27
C PHE A 103 10.43 -2.29 -25.74
N VAL A 104 9.23 -2.79 -26.06
CA VAL A 104 8.84 -3.23 -27.40
C VAL A 104 7.31 -3.11 -27.53
N ASP A 105 6.86 -1.90 -27.85
CA ASP A 105 5.43 -1.55 -27.89
C ASP A 105 5.23 -0.31 -28.77
N ILE A 106 3.98 -0.04 -29.18
CA ILE A 106 3.67 1.15 -29.98
C ILE A 106 3.87 2.43 -29.16
N GLY A 107 4.17 3.54 -29.86
CA GLY A 107 4.65 4.79 -29.27
C GLY A 107 3.90 5.25 -28.00
N LYS A 108 2.56 5.32 -28.03
CA LYS A 108 1.78 5.77 -26.88
C LYS A 108 1.84 4.81 -25.69
N THR A 109 1.88 3.50 -25.92
CA THR A 109 1.99 2.51 -24.84
C THR A 109 3.37 2.58 -24.19
N VAL A 110 4.46 2.63 -24.98
CA VAL A 110 5.81 2.72 -24.42
C VAL A 110 6.04 4.01 -23.63
N GLN A 111 5.46 5.14 -24.07
CA GLN A 111 5.46 6.39 -23.27
C GLN A 111 4.87 6.15 -21.87
N MET A 112 3.75 5.44 -21.76
CA MET A 112 3.10 5.16 -20.47
C MET A 112 3.86 4.11 -19.65
N GLN A 113 4.41 3.07 -20.28
CA GLN A 113 5.26 2.07 -19.61
C GLN A 113 6.56 2.68 -19.04
N TYR A 114 7.08 3.74 -19.68
CA TYR A 114 8.31 4.41 -19.29
C TYR A 114 8.09 5.51 -18.23
N THR A 115 7.03 6.30 -18.36
CA THR A 115 6.79 7.50 -17.52
C THR A 115 5.72 7.34 -16.44
N ALA A 116 4.90 6.29 -16.49
CA ALA A 116 3.75 6.10 -15.61
C ALA A 116 3.72 4.67 -15.01
N GLY A 117 2.53 4.19 -14.64
CA GLY A 117 2.35 2.98 -13.84
C GLY A 117 2.93 3.13 -12.43
N THR A 118 3.06 2.03 -11.70
CA THR A 118 3.67 2.05 -10.36
C THR A 118 5.18 2.32 -10.42
N ALA A 119 5.84 1.78 -11.44
CA ALA A 119 7.30 1.73 -11.55
C ALA A 119 7.97 3.06 -11.94
N ARG A 120 7.27 3.90 -12.73
CA ARG A 120 7.71 5.25 -13.17
C ARG A 120 9.20 5.30 -13.53
N ILE A 121 9.61 4.38 -14.40
CA ILE A 121 11.01 4.00 -14.65
C ILE A 121 11.90 5.23 -14.92
N ILE A 122 11.38 6.22 -15.65
CA ILE A 122 12.07 7.47 -15.94
C ILE A 122 12.54 8.28 -14.70
N GLU A 123 11.86 8.15 -13.55
CA GLU A 123 12.19 8.93 -12.36
C GLU A 123 13.56 8.52 -11.79
N TRP A 124 13.90 7.22 -11.80
CA TRP A 124 15.09 6.67 -11.14
C TRP A 124 16.11 6.00 -12.08
N ALA A 125 15.69 5.47 -13.22
CA ALA A 125 16.61 4.89 -14.20
C ALA A 125 17.25 6.01 -15.05
N HIS A 126 18.57 6.07 -15.09
CA HIS A 126 19.30 7.03 -15.93
C HIS A 126 19.31 6.56 -17.39
N ILE A 127 19.41 5.24 -17.58
CA ILE A 127 19.47 4.56 -18.87
C ILE A 127 18.32 3.55 -18.95
N THR A 128 17.70 3.41 -20.11
CA THR A 128 16.79 2.30 -20.44
C THR A 128 17.14 1.72 -21.81
N ASN A 129 16.49 0.62 -22.22
CA ASN A 129 16.66 0.07 -23.57
C ASN A 129 15.34 -0.32 -24.26
N ALA A 130 15.37 -0.30 -25.59
CA ALA A 130 14.25 -0.67 -26.44
C ALA A 130 14.66 -1.60 -27.60
N ASN A 131 13.75 -2.48 -27.97
CA ASN A 131 13.76 -3.27 -29.21
C ASN A 131 12.77 -2.60 -30.19
N ILE A 132 13.24 -2.21 -31.38
CA ILE A 132 12.46 -1.47 -32.37
C ILE A 132 11.55 -2.35 -33.27
N ASP A 133 11.26 -3.60 -32.90
CA ASP A 133 10.32 -4.49 -33.61
C ASP A 133 8.92 -3.85 -33.78
N ALA A 134 8.52 -2.96 -32.86
CA ALA A 134 7.27 -2.18 -32.95
C ALA A 134 7.35 -0.97 -33.91
N GLY A 135 8.47 -0.77 -34.61
CA GLY A 135 8.74 0.33 -35.54
C GLY A 135 9.51 1.49 -34.90
N LYS A 136 10.41 2.12 -35.67
CA LYS A 136 11.35 3.14 -35.14
C LYS A 136 10.69 4.38 -34.53
N ASP A 137 9.45 4.69 -34.87
CA ASP A 137 8.68 5.78 -34.25
C ASP A 137 8.51 5.64 -32.73
N MET A 138 8.63 4.43 -32.17
CA MET A 138 8.64 4.25 -30.71
C MET A 138 9.82 4.98 -30.05
N VAL A 139 10.96 5.11 -30.73
CA VAL A 139 12.15 5.82 -30.23
C VAL A 139 11.88 7.31 -30.11
N ARG A 140 11.26 7.90 -31.14
CA ARG A 140 10.79 9.30 -31.13
C ARG A 140 9.76 9.52 -30.01
N ALA A 141 8.78 8.61 -29.88
CA ALA A 141 7.76 8.71 -28.83
C ALA A 141 8.38 8.66 -27.42
N MET A 142 9.39 7.81 -27.18
CA MET A 142 10.13 7.79 -25.91
C MET A 142 10.95 9.08 -25.69
N ALA A 143 11.57 9.64 -26.74
CA ALA A 143 12.30 10.91 -26.66
C ALA A 143 11.37 12.08 -26.31
N GLU A 144 10.19 12.16 -26.94
CA GLU A 144 9.14 13.13 -26.61
C GLU A 144 8.70 13.02 -25.13
N ALA A 145 8.50 11.80 -24.63
CA ALA A 145 8.17 11.57 -23.22
C ALA A 145 9.31 11.97 -22.27
N ALA A 146 10.57 11.74 -22.64
CA ALA A 146 11.72 12.16 -21.85
C ALA A 146 11.87 13.70 -21.80
N ALA A 147 11.68 14.38 -22.93
CA ALA A 147 11.68 15.83 -23.01
C ALA A 147 10.54 16.45 -22.18
N ASN A 148 9.32 15.91 -22.31
CA ASN A 148 8.15 16.37 -21.55
C ASN A 148 8.30 16.14 -20.03
N TRP A 149 8.91 15.02 -19.62
CA TRP A 149 9.24 14.76 -18.22
C TRP A 149 10.31 15.74 -17.71
N LYS A 150 11.39 15.98 -18.46
CA LYS A 150 12.45 16.93 -18.09
C LYS A 150 11.92 18.36 -17.93
N ALA A 151 11.09 18.82 -18.88
CA ALA A 151 10.50 20.15 -18.86
C ALA A 151 9.63 20.42 -17.61
N ARG A 152 8.96 19.39 -17.08
CA ARG A 152 8.10 19.49 -15.89
C ARG A 152 8.84 19.69 -14.57
N ILE A 153 10.15 19.44 -14.51
CA ILE A 153 10.92 19.45 -13.24
C ILE A 153 11.30 20.87 -12.79
N HIS A 154 11.21 21.87 -13.67
CA HIS A 154 11.77 23.21 -13.43
C HIS A 154 10.95 24.14 -12.50
N TYR A 155 9.91 23.65 -11.81
CA TYR A 155 9.03 24.48 -10.97
C TYR A 155 8.67 23.83 -9.63
N GLU A 156 9.38 24.20 -8.56
CA GLU A 156 9.00 23.93 -7.16
C GLU A 156 9.17 25.23 -6.35
N VAL A 157 8.08 25.84 -5.90
CA VAL A 157 8.11 27.11 -5.14
C VAL A 157 8.26 26.83 -3.65
N LYS A 158 9.32 27.33 -3.01
CA LYS A 158 9.52 27.21 -1.56
C LYS A 158 9.38 28.56 -0.87
N THR A 159 8.34 28.69 -0.06
CA THR A 159 8.14 29.85 0.81
C THR A 159 8.84 29.58 2.14
N SER A 160 9.79 30.45 2.51
CA SER A 160 10.42 30.43 3.83
C SER A 160 9.83 31.56 4.68
N VAL A 161 9.44 31.24 5.92
CA VAL A 161 8.96 32.22 6.91
C VAL A 161 9.89 32.15 8.10
N SER A 162 10.68 33.20 8.30
CA SER A 162 11.60 33.31 9.45
C SER A 162 11.10 34.39 10.42
N VAL A 163 11.23 34.10 11.72
CA VAL A 163 10.81 35.00 12.81
C VAL A 163 12.01 35.22 13.73
N GLY A 164 12.80 36.24 13.40
CA GLY A 164 14.02 36.58 14.15
C GLY A 164 13.75 37.57 15.29
N THR A 165 14.12 37.20 16.51
CA THR A 165 14.35 38.19 17.58
C THR A 165 15.79 38.69 17.46
N PRO A 166 16.07 39.99 17.32
CA PRO A 166 17.45 40.48 17.16
C PRO A 166 18.32 40.21 18.39
N LEU A 167 19.39 39.43 18.22
CA LEU A 167 20.51 39.39 19.16
C LEU A 167 21.53 40.47 18.76
N ALA A 168 21.80 41.40 19.66
CA ALA A 168 22.70 42.51 19.43
C ALA A 168 24.16 42.10 19.65
N ASP A 169 24.75 41.40 18.67
CA ASP A 169 26.19 41.01 18.68
C ASP A 169 26.80 40.77 17.28
N GLN A 170 26.25 41.37 16.21
CA GLN A 170 26.79 41.25 14.83
C GLN A 170 26.83 42.59 14.06
N PHE A 171 27.69 43.51 14.49
CA PHE A 171 28.09 44.68 13.69
C PHE A 171 29.54 45.10 13.98
N GLU A 172 30.52 44.20 13.77
CA GLU A 172 31.93 44.60 13.79
C GLU A 172 32.82 43.73 12.88
N ASN A 173 33.07 44.20 11.66
CA ASN A 173 34.34 44.17 10.89
C ASN A 173 34.09 44.43 9.39
N GLY A 174 33.92 45.72 9.06
CA GLY A 174 33.94 46.22 7.68
C GLY A 174 34.97 47.34 7.55
N THR A 175 36.24 46.98 7.38
CA THR A 175 37.31 47.97 7.18
C THR A 175 37.39 48.41 5.73
N ASP A 176 36.76 49.54 5.39
CA ASP A 176 37.11 50.31 4.21
C ASP A 176 37.05 51.82 4.49
N SER A 177 37.83 52.61 3.74
CA SER A 177 38.31 53.92 4.22
C SER A 177 37.59 55.15 3.64
N ASN A 178 37.43 56.19 4.48
CA ASN A 178 37.22 57.61 4.11
C ASN A 178 35.97 57.93 3.24
N SER A 179 35.06 58.84 3.63
CA SER A 179 35.37 60.18 4.17
C SER A 179 34.11 60.99 4.55
N LEU A 180 34.30 61.90 5.51
CA LEU A 180 33.69 63.24 5.67
C LEU A 180 32.17 63.44 5.41
N GLY A 181 31.43 63.64 6.51
CA GLY A 181 30.11 64.28 6.55
C GLY A 181 29.71 64.56 8.00
N ALA A 182 29.21 65.76 8.32
CA ALA A 182 28.91 66.20 9.69
C ALA A 182 27.50 66.83 9.79
N ASP A 183 27.16 67.30 11.00
CA ASP A 183 25.91 67.96 11.43
C ASP A 183 24.65 67.06 11.59
N ASP A 184 23.72 67.28 12.54
CA ASP A 184 23.78 67.98 13.84
C ASP A 184 22.49 67.63 14.67
N ARG A 185 22.55 67.79 16.01
CA ARG A 185 21.46 67.90 17.02
C ARG A 185 20.67 66.68 17.53
N ASP A 186 20.52 66.69 18.86
CA ASP A 186 19.55 65.96 19.69
C ASP A 186 18.07 66.22 19.31
N SER A 187 17.17 65.26 19.56
CA SER A 187 16.43 65.25 20.85
C SER A 187 15.35 64.18 21.03
N ASP A 188 15.26 63.73 22.29
CA ASP A 188 14.15 63.11 23.03
C ASP A 188 13.64 61.71 22.63
N GLY A 189 13.18 60.98 23.65
CA GLY A 189 12.97 59.54 23.62
C GLY A 189 11.56 59.10 23.29
N ARG A 190 11.44 58.12 22.38
CA ARG A 190 10.20 57.37 22.14
C ARG A 190 10.48 55.88 22.24
N LYS A 191 9.70 55.16 23.06
CA LYS A 191 9.88 53.71 23.27
C LYS A 191 9.69 52.98 21.93
N GLY A 192 10.76 52.34 21.44
CA GLY A 192 10.72 51.55 20.21
C GLY A 192 9.77 50.35 20.36
N SER A 193 8.88 50.18 19.38
CA SER A 193 8.06 48.97 19.28
C SER A 193 8.94 47.81 18.85
N ILE A 194 8.83 46.65 19.51
CA ILE A 194 9.44 45.41 19.03
C ILE A 194 8.58 44.88 17.88
N VAL A 195 8.83 45.40 16.69
CA VAL A 195 8.30 44.83 15.45
C VAL A 195 9.02 43.51 15.21
N SER A 196 8.34 42.40 15.44
CA SER A 196 8.80 41.09 14.98
C SER A 196 8.71 41.07 13.45
N ILE A 197 9.82 41.34 12.77
CA ILE A 197 9.87 41.36 11.31
C ILE A 197 9.79 39.91 10.81
N THR A 198 8.58 39.50 10.40
CA THR A 198 8.36 38.27 9.65
C THR A 198 8.88 38.47 8.23
N THR A 199 10.17 38.21 8.02
CA THR A 199 10.79 38.33 6.69
C THR A 199 10.35 37.18 5.81
N VAL A 200 9.40 37.44 4.92
CA VAL A 200 8.97 36.50 3.85
C VAL A 200 9.96 36.62 2.68
N THR A 201 11.08 35.91 2.78
CA THR A 201 12.03 35.76 1.69
C THR A 201 11.51 34.77 0.65
N GLN A 202 10.89 35.30 -0.40
CA GLN A 202 10.68 34.57 -1.66
C GLN A 202 11.99 34.54 -2.45
N SER A 203 12.80 33.51 -2.21
CA SER A 203 14.03 33.25 -2.96
C SER A 203 13.73 32.47 -4.24
N PHE A 204 13.77 33.16 -5.39
CA PHE A 204 13.77 32.52 -6.71
C PHE A 204 15.16 31.93 -7.00
N GLU A 205 15.46 30.75 -6.46
CA GLU A 205 16.66 29.97 -6.82
C GLU A 205 16.47 29.24 -8.16
N PRO A 206 17.38 29.39 -9.13
CA PRO A 206 17.50 28.43 -10.24
C PRO A 206 17.81 27.03 -9.67
N ALA A 207 17.10 26.01 -10.14
CA ALA A 207 17.19 24.65 -9.60
C ALA A 207 18.42 23.87 -10.13
N ASP A 208 19.62 24.43 -9.97
CA ASP A 208 20.90 23.85 -10.41
C ASP A 208 21.43 22.74 -9.46
N SER A 209 20.63 21.71 -9.21
CA SER A 209 21.09 20.39 -8.72
C SER A 209 19.98 19.32 -8.83
N PRO A 210 20.32 18.07 -9.24
CA PRO A 210 19.42 16.91 -9.22
C PRO A 210 18.84 16.53 -7.84
N ARG A 211 17.84 17.27 -7.35
CA ARG A 211 17.07 16.94 -6.15
C ARG A 211 16.09 15.77 -6.39
N LEU A 212 16.61 14.59 -6.75
CA LEU A 212 16.04 13.34 -6.20
C LEU A 212 16.12 13.49 -4.67
N ALA A 213 14.95 13.55 -4.05
CA ALA A 213 14.77 14.34 -2.83
C ALA A 213 15.69 13.91 -1.68
N LYS A 214 16.07 14.89 -0.85
CA LYS A 214 16.79 14.61 0.39
C LYS A 214 15.91 13.80 1.33
N THR A 215 16.19 12.51 1.47
CA THR A 215 16.03 11.83 2.75
C THR A 215 16.88 12.58 3.78
N ASN A 216 16.33 12.81 4.98
CA ASN A 216 17.02 13.56 6.04
C ASN A 216 18.02 12.67 6.81
N GLU A 217 18.69 11.74 6.12
CA GLU A 217 19.68 10.84 6.70
C GLU A 217 21.10 11.36 6.45
N ALA A 218 22.00 11.14 7.41
CA ALA A 218 23.33 11.73 7.42
C ALA A 218 24.29 11.03 6.43
N GLY A 219 24.12 11.32 5.14
CA GLY A 219 24.98 10.83 4.07
C GLY A 219 24.52 11.15 2.64
N ASP A 220 23.28 11.59 2.43
CA ASP A 220 22.68 11.67 1.07
C ASP A 220 23.23 12.78 0.16
N ASP A 221 23.95 13.76 0.71
CA ASP A 221 24.63 14.84 -0.04
C ASP A 221 26.02 14.43 -0.60
N LEU A 222 26.43 13.17 -0.43
CA LEU A 222 27.74 12.67 -0.88
C LEU A 222 27.74 12.29 -2.37
N VAL A 223 28.27 13.18 -3.21
CA VAL A 223 28.67 12.86 -4.60
C VAL A 223 30.05 12.19 -4.62
N PHE A 224 30.25 11.22 -5.51
CA PHE A 224 31.52 10.50 -5.66
C PHE A 224 32.69 11.45 -5.98
N PRO A 225 33.82 11.39 -5.22
CA PRO A 225 34.91 12.34 -5.39
C PRO A 225 35.53 12.36 -6.79
N GLY A 226 35.65 13.57 -7.36
CA GLY A 226 36.33 13.79 -8.65
C GLY A 226 35.41 13.88 -9.88
N ILE A 227 34.09 13.76 -9.71
CA ILE A 227 33.10 14.01 -10.76
C ILE A 227 31.90 14.79 -10.18
N GLU A 228 31.17 15.51 -11.02
CA GLU A 228 29.90 16.14 -10.65
C GLU A 228 28.75 15.12 -10.53
N GLU A 229 27.54 15.57 -10.21
CA GLU A 229 26.35 14.71 -10.18
C GLU A 229 25.88 14.33 -11.61
N ALA A 230 25.30 13.15 -11.79
CA ALA A 230 24.87 12.68 -13.11
C ALA A 230 23.83 13.62 -13.75
N PRO A 231 23.94 13.95 -15.05
CA PRO A 231 22.95 14.77 -15.75
C PRO A 231 21.51 14.23 -15.63
N MET A 232 20.54 15.15 -15.51
CA MET A 232 19.12 14.80 -15.46
C MET A 232 18.58 14.18 -16.75
N ASP A 233 19.27 14.37 -17.87
CA ASP A 233 19.00 13.71 -19.13
C ASP A 233 18.89 12.19 -19.00
N ARG A 234 18.03 11.59 -19.83
CA ARG A 234 17.73 10.16 -19.80
C ARG A 234 18.13 9.54 -21.13
N GLY A 235 18.92 8.47 -21.07
CA GLY A 235 19.49 7.83 -22.26
C GLY A 235 18.76 6.55 -22.65
N LEU A 236 18.56 6.36 -23.95
CA LEU A 236 18.12 5.10 -24.53
C LEU A 236 19.29 4.35 -25.17
N LEU A 237 19.37 3.04 -24.92
CA LEU A 237 20.17 2.10 -25.69
C LEU A 237 19.25 1.29 -26.63
N LEU A 238 19.53 1.28 -27.93
CA LEU A 238 18.81 0.41 -28.85
C LEU A 238 19.40 -1.00 -28.83
N LEU A 239 18.55 -2.01 -28.67
CA LEU A 239 18.91 -3.42 -28.63
C LEU A 239 19.19 -3.95 -30.04
N ALA A 240 20.30 -3.49 -30.64
CA ALA A 240 20.63 -3.74 -32.03
C ALA A 240 21.13 -5.17 -32.30
N GLN A 241 21.78 -5.83 -31.33
CA GLN A 241 22.25 -7.21 -31.43
C GLN A 241 22.28 -7.90 -30.06
N MET A 242 21.82 -9.15 -29.98
CA MET A 242 21.90 -9.97 -28.77
C MET A 242 22.95 -11.09 -28.85
N SER A 243 23.43 -11.51 -27.69
CA SER A 243 24.32 -12.66 -27.46
C SER A 243 23.64 -14.03 -27.54
N THR A 244 22.39 -14.10 -28.03
CA THR A 244 21.57 -15.32 -27.97
C THR A 244 21.68 -16.12 -29.28
N LYS A 245 21.96 -17.42 -29.16
CA LYS A 245 22.02 -18.35 -30.29
C LYS A 245 20.68 -18.36 -31.05
N GLY A 246 20.71 -17.98 -32.33
CA GLY A 246 19.50 -17.91 -33.16
C GLY A 246 18.68 -16.63 -33.01
N CYS A 247 19.27 -15.54 -32.47
CA CYS A 247 18.65 -14.22 -32.43
C CYS A 247 18.16 -13.78 -33.83
N LEU A 248 16.96 -13.20 -33.88
CA LEU A 248 16.30 -12.75 -35.12
C LEU A 248 16.73 -11.34 -35.57
N MET A 249 17.60 -10.66 -34.82
CA MET A 249 18.13 -9.34 -35.17
C MET A 249 19.08 -9.45 -36.36
N THR A 250 18.53 -9.32 -37.55
CA THR A 250 19.26 -9.40 -38.83
C THR A 250 20.21 -8.20 -39.02
N LYS A 251 21.00 -8.23 -40.08
CA LYS A 251 21.78 -7.05 -40.51
C LYS A 251 20.89 -5.85 -40.81
N ASP A 252 19.73 -6.09 -41.41
CA ASP A 252 18.79 -5.04 -41.81
C ASP A 252 18.10 -4.43 -40.58
N TYR A 253 17.77 -5.26 -39.58
CA TYR A 253 17.33 -4.80 -38.26
C TYR A 253 18.43 -4.00 -37.54
N THR A 254 19.68 -4.48 -37.57
CA THR A 254 20.84 -3.78 -36.99
C THR A 254 21.00 -2.40 -37.65
N GLN A 255 20.86 -2.32 -38.97
CA GLN A 255 20.94 -1.09 -39.75
C GLN A 255 19.78 -0.14 -39.41
N ALA A 256 18.55 -0.63 -39.27
CA ALA A 256 17.41 0.17 -38.82
C ALA A 256 17.61 0.75 -37.41
N CYS A 257 18.29 0.03 -36.50
CA CYS A 257 18.68 0.56 -35.20
C CYS A 257 19.70 1.69 -35.33
N VAL A 258 20.71 1.55 -36.20
CA VAL A 258 21.72 2.59 -36.46
C VAL A 258 21.10 3.84 -37.08
N GLU A 259 20.11 3.69 -37.95
CA GLU A 259 19.33 4.80 -38.51
C GLU A 259 18.47 5.49 -37.44
N ALA A 260 17.69 4.75 -36.66
CA ALA A 260 16.87 5.29 -35.58
C ALA A 260 17.72 6.02 -34.51
N ALA A 261 18.91 5.52 -34.19
CA ALA A 261 19.86 6.19 -33.30
C ALA A 261 20.40 7.50 -33.89
N ARG A 262 20.75 7.52 -35.18
CA ARG A 262 21.22 8.73 -35.88
C ARG A 262 20.14 9.78 -36.07
N GLU A 263 18.87 9.39 -36.12
CA GLU A 263 17.71 10.29 -36.14
C GLU A 263 17.40 10.89 -34.76
N ASN A 264 17.80 10.24 -33.67
CA ASN A 264 17.42 10.62 -32.30
C ASN A 264 18.64 10.82 -31.36
N LYS A 265 19.73 11.40 -31.87
CA LYS A 265 21.06 11.51 -31.18
C LYS A 265 21.06 12.22 -29.82
N GLU A 266 20.03 13.01 -29.52
CA GLU A 266 19.86 13.74 -28.25
C GLU A 266 19.24 12.88 -27.14
N PHE A 267 18.69 11.69 -27.48
CA PHE A 267 18.08 10.74 -26.54
C PHE A 267 18.66 9.33 -26.64
N VAL A 268 18.99 8.87 -27.86
CA VAL A 268 19.67 7.58 -28.07
C VAL A 268 21.16 7.77 -27.81
N MET A 269 21.60 7.31 -26.64
CA MET A 269 23.00 7.42 -26.21
C MET A 269 23.88 6.32 -26.84
N GLY A 270 23.28 5.22 -27.32
CA GLY A 270 23.96 4.19 -28.09
C GLY A 270 23.22 2.85 -28.17
N TYR A 271 23.95 1.74 -28.04
CA TYR A 271 23.45 0.42 -28.37
C TYR A 271 23.75 -0.64 -27.30
N VAL A 272 22.85 -1.60 -27.17
CA VAL A 272 23.20 -2.95 -26.73
C VAL A 272 23.51 -3.78 -27.98
N ALA A 273 24.77 -4.17 -28.14
CA ALA A 273 25.28 -4.82 -29.35
C ALA A 273 26.40 -5.83 -29.04
N GLN A 274 26.81 -6.65 -30.02
CA GLN A 274 27.93 -7.60 -29.89
C GLN A 274 29.24 -7.08 -30.51
N GLN A 275 29.20 -5.96 -31.22
CA GLN A 275 30.35 -5.27 -31.83
C GLN A 275 30.07 -3.76 -31.95
N SER A 276 31.09 -2.96 -32.28
CA SER A 276 30.94 -1.55 -32.62
C SER A 276 30.11 -1.36 -33.90
N LEU A 277 29.18 -0.42 -33.87
CA LEU A 277 28.33 0.01 -34.98
C LEU A 277 28.68 1.43 -35.48
N ASN A 278 29.55 2.16 -34.74
CA ASN A 278 30.10 3.44 -35.18
C ASN A 278 30.84 3.27 -36.52
N SER A 279 30.39 3.97 -37.55
CA SER A 279 30.78 3.73 -38.95
C SER A 279 30.93 5.00 -39.80
N THR A 280 30.37 6.13 -39.35
CA THR A 280 30.66 7.48 -39.85
C THR A 280 31.42 8.27 -38.80
N PRO A 281 32.30 9.23 -39.18
CA PRO A 281 32.99 10.09 -38.22
C PRO A 281 32.09 10.94 -37.29
N SER A 282 30.77 10.95 -37.53
CA SER A 282 29.76 11.61 -36.69
C SER A 282 29.13 10.70 -35.61
N ASP A 283 29.52 9.44 -35.56
CA ASP A 283 28.99 8.45 -34.62
C ASP A 283 29.84 8.43 -33.35
N THR A 284 29.26 8.88 -32.24
CA THR A 284 29.91 8.92 -30.92
C THR A 284 29.18 8.06 -29.88
N PHE A 285 28.33 7.14 -30.36
CA PHE A 285 27.50 6.25 -29.56
C PHE A 285 28.32 5.31 -28.68
N ILE A 286 27.78 5.00 -27.50
CA ILE A 286 28.35 3.99 -26.60
C ILE A 286 27.81 2.58 -26.91
N HIS A 287 28.65 1.56 -26.69
CA HIS A 287 28.30 0.16 -26.89
C HIS A 287 28.38 -0.60 -25.56
N MET A 288 27.28 -1.24 -25.16
CA MET A 288 27.24 -2.13 -23.99
C MET A 288 26.97 -3.56 -24.42
N THR A 289 27.82 -4.51 -24.05
CA THR A 289 27.76 -5.89 -24.57
C THR A 289 27.49 -6.93 -23.48
N PRO A 290 26.32 -7.61 -23.51
CA PRO A 290 26.05 -8.80 -22.72
C PRO A 290 26.67 -10.05 -23.34
N GLY A 291 26.78 -11.11 -22.54
CA GLY A 291 27.51 -12.32 -22.91
C GLY A 291 29.02 -12.20 -22.71
N CYS A 292 29.46 -11.52 -21.65
CA CYS A 292 30.88 -11.45 -21.27
C CYS A 292 31.23 -12.44 -20.15
N LYS A 293 32.29 -13.23 -20.33
CA LYS A 293 32.78 -14.27 -19.39
C LYS A 293 34.26 -14.57 -19.71
N LEU A 294 35.11 -14.87 -18.72
CA LEU A 294 36.50 -15.30 -18.97
C LEU A 294 36.56 -16.76 -19.47
N PRO A 295 37.66 -17.18 -20.13
CA PRO A 295 37.87 -18.60 -20.45
C PRO A 295 37.97 -19.45 -19.16
N PRO A 296 37.67 -20.76 -19.25
CA PRO A 296 38.05 -21.72 -18.22
C PRO A 296 39.57 -21.92 -18.24
N THR A 297 40.24 -21.83 -17.09
CA THR A 297 41.71 -21.91 -16.93
C THR A 297 42.51 -20.88 -17.76
N ASP A 298 43.83 -20.83 -17.59
CA ASP A 298 44.71 -19.75 -18.10
C ASP A 298 44.95 -19.76 -19.62
N GLU A 299 44.04 -20.34 -20.41
CA GLU A 299 44.06 -20.28 -21.87
C GLU A 299 43.37 -18.99 -22.35
N GLU A 300 44.16 -17.96 -22.71
CA GLU A 300 43.65 -16.65 -23.18
C GLU A 300 42.62 -16.73 -24.33
N ASN A 301 42.61 -17.84 -25.08
CA ASN A 301 41.72 -18.10 -26.22
C ASN A 301 40.81 -19.34 -26.08
N GLY A 302 40.63 -19.87 -24.86
CA GLY A 302 39.81 -21.06 -24.60
C GLY A 302 38.33 -20.90 -25.01
N HIS A 303 37.70 -21.96 -25.53
CA HIS A 303 36.30 -21.91 -25.96
C HIS A 303 35.34 -21.81 -24.77
N ILE A 304 34.62 -20.69 -24.66
CA ILE A 304 33.63 -20.49 -23.60
C ILE A 304 32.30 -21.15 -23.96
N GLU A 305 31.92 -22.18 -23.20
CA GLU A 305 30.60 -22.81 -23.26
C GLU A 305 29.47 -21.82 -22.88
N GLY A 306 28.34 -21.93 -23.60
CA GLY A 306 27.08 -21.24 -23.31
C GLY A 306 26.37 -21.76 -22.05
N ASP A 307 25.17 -21.25 -21.75
CA ASP A 307 24.39 -21.67 -20.56
C ASP A 307 23.38 -22.80 -20.81
N GLY A 308 23.31 -23.33 -22.03
CA GLY A 308 22.33 -24.35 -22.44
C GLY A 308 20.94 -23.81 -22.78
N LEU A 309 20.60 -22.58 -22.35
CA LEU A 309 19.32 -21.90 -22.62
C LEU A 309 19.43 -20.89 -23.78
N GLY A 310 20.56 -20.87 -24.48
CA GLY A 310 20.80 -20.07 -25.68
C GLY A 310 21.78 -18.92 -25.49
N GLN A 311 22.18 -18.58 -24.26
CA GLN A 311 23.19 -17.55 -24.02
C GLN A 311 24.55 -18.00 -24.54
N GLN A 312 25.16 -17.22 -25.43
CA GLN A 312 26.54 -17.38 -25.87
C GLN A 312 27.45 -16.42 -25.11
N TYR A 313 28.75 -16.72 -25.01
CA TYR A 313 29.71 -15.89 -24.28
C TYR A 313 30.98 -15.61 -25.10
N ASN A 314 31.58 -14.45 -24.86
CA ASN A 314 32.86 -13.98 -25.41
C ASN A 314 33.76 -13.46 -24.28
N THR A 315 35.08 -13.47 -24.49
CA THR A 315 36.05 -12.90 -23.54
C THR A 315 35.93 -11.37 -23.48
N PRO A 316 36.26 -10.72 -22.34
CA PRO A 316 36.34 -9.26 -22.27
C PRO A 316 37.28 -8.68 -23.32
N ASP A 317 38.45 -9.30 -23.51
CA ASP A 317 39.42 -8.90 -24.55
C ASP A 317 38.80 -8.92 -25.95
N LYS A 318 38.17 -10.02 -26.36
CA LYS A 318 37.53 -10.12 -27.68
C LYS A 318 36.44 -9.08 -27.87
N LEU A 319 35.65 -8.79 -26.83
CA LEU A 319 34.59 -7.78 -26.90
C LEU A 319 35.15 -6.35 -27.03
N ILE A 320 36.16 -5.99 -26.24
CA ILE A 320 36.77 -4.66 -26.25
C ILE A 320 37.73 -4.49 -27.44
N ASN A 321 38.80 -5.28 -27.51
CA ASN A 321 39.95 -5.06 -28.40
C ASN A 321 39.71 -5.54 -29.84
N LEU A 322 38.97 -6.63 -30.04
CA LEU A 322 38.65 -7.14 -31.38
C LEU A 322 37.34 -6.57 -31.93
N LEU A 323 36.27 -6.57 -31.14
CA LEU A 323 34.92 -6.21 -31.58
C LEU A 323 34.53 -4.74 -31.29
N GLY A 324 35.30 -4.03 -30.47
CA GLY A 324 35.14 -2.58 -30.28
C GLY A 324 33.91 -2.16 -29.49
N THR A 325 33.51 -2.95 -28.49
CA THR A 325 32.54 -2.47 -27.50
C THR A 325 33.20 -1.57 -26.46
N ASP A 326 32.40 -0.77 -25.76
CA ASP A 326 32.89 0.18 -24.76
C ASP A 326 32.79 -0.38 -23.35
N ILE A 327 31.67 -1.03 -23.04
CA ILE A 327 31.31 -1.55 -21.71
C ILE A 327 30.91 -3.02 -21.83
N VAL A 328 31.42 -3.85 -20.91
CA VAL A 328 31.01 -5.26 -20.78
C VAL A 328 29.98 -5.42 -19.67
N ILE A 329 28.89 -6.13 -19.96
CA ILE A 329 27.88 -6.55 -18.98
C ILE A 329 28.24 -7.97 -18.52
N CYS A 330 28.63 -8.13 -17.25
CA CYS A 330 29.24 -9.36 -16.74
C CYS A 330 28.24 -10.47 -16.38
N ASP A 331 28.75 -11.69 -16.16
CA ASP A 331 27.95 -12.89 -15.93
C ASP A 331 27.45 -13.09 -14.48
N ARG A 332 26.43 -13.95 -14.36
CA ARG A 332 25.64 -14.28 -13.17
C ARG A 332 26.41 -15.07 -12.08
N LYS A 333 27.73 -14.88 -11.95
CA LYS A 333 28.59 -15.65 -11.02
C LYS A 333 29.00 -14.83 -9.80
N LEU A 334 29.38 -15.53 -8.72
CA LEU A 334 30.08 -14.97 -7.57
C LEU A 334 31.36 -15.79 -7.25
N PRO A 335 32.53 -15.15 -7.05
CA PRO A 335 32.83 -13.77 -7.43
C PRO A 335 32.59 -13.59 -8.93
N CYS A 336 32.01 -12.46 -9.35
CA CYS A 336 31.72 -12.27 -10.77
C CYS A 336 33.02 -12.24 -11.57
N THR A 337 32.97 -12.69 -12.82
CA THR A 337 34.19 -13.13 -13.50
C THR A 337 35.16 -11.96 -13.78
N ASN A 338 34.67 -10.71 -13.81
CA ASN A 338 35.47 -9.48 -13.88
C ASN A 338 35.99 -8.96 -12.52
N CYS A 339 35.44 -9.40 -11.38
CA CYS A 339 36.06 -9.18 -10.07
C CYS A 339 37.27 -10.09 -9.84
N VAL A 340 37.34 -11.23 -10.55
CA VAL A 340 38.49 -12.14 -10.52
C VAL A 340 39.69 -11.54 -11.26
N SER A 341 39.52 -11.07 -12.51
CA SER A 341 40.62 -10.45 -13.27
C SER A 341 41.19 -9.17 -12.64
N ARG A 342 40.39 -8.43 -11.87
CA ARG A 342 40.82 -7.19 -11.18
C ARG A 342 41.43 -7.43 -9.78
N ASN A 343 41.62 -8.69 -9.37
CA ASN A 343 42.07 -9.06 -8.02
C ASN A 343 41.23 -8.44 -6.88
N LYS A 344 39.90 -8.44 -7.07
CA LYS A 344 38.89 -7.95 -6.11
C LYS A 344 37.90 -9.05 -5.68
N GLN A 345 38.31 -10.31 -5.74
CA GLN A 345 37.52 -11.48 -5.33
C GLN A 345 36.98 -11.32 -3.90
N ALA A 346 37.81 -10.81 -2.98
CA ALA A 346 37.44 -10.60 -1.58
C ALA A 346 36.36 -9.51 -1.36
N SER A 347 36.17 -8.60 -2.32
CA SER A 347 35.08 -7.60 -2.29
C SER A 347 33.77 -8.14 -2.90
N CYS A 348 33.84 -9.25 -3.63
CA CYS A 348 32.71 -9.85 -4.33
C CYS A 348 32.18 -11.05 -3.54
N GLN A 349 31.58 -10.76 -2.37
CA GLN A 349 31.10 -11.74 -1.39
C GLN A 349 29.62 -11.56 -1.02
N TYR A 350 28.85 -12.65 -1.09
CA TYR A 350 27.52 -12.79 -0.48
C TYR A 350 27.62 -13.55 0.84
N GLU A 351 26.77 -13.19 1.80
CA GLU A 351 26.43 -14.09 2.90
C GLU A 351 25.75 -15.33 2.28
N SER A 352 26.37 -16.50 2.42
CA SER A 352 26.16 -17.61 1.49
C SER A 352 24.85 -18.37 1.81
N GLY A 353 23.81 -18.22 0.98
CA GLY A 353 22.47 -18.71 1.32
C GLY A 353 21.50 -19.07 0.19
N ALA A 354 21.89 -19.08 -1.08
CA ALA A 354 20.98 -19.46 -2.19
C ALA A 354 21.66 -20.16 -3.38
N TYR A 355 20.90 -21.06 -4.00
CA TYR A 355 21.13 -21.86 -5.22
C TYR A 355 22.18 -23.00 -5.19
N PRO A 356 21.86 -24.19 -5.74
CA PRO A 356 22.77 -25.32 -5.82
C PRO A 356 23.65 -25.27 -7.07
N THR A 357 24.96 -25.44 -6.90
CA THR A 357 25.88 -25.67 -8.03
C THR A 357 25.64 -27.06 -8.61
N VAL A 358 25.18 -27.14 -9.86
CA VAL A 358 25.20 -28.39 -10.63
C VAL A 358 26.66 -28.76 -10.89
N SER A 359 27.20 -29.64 -10.04
CA SER A 359 28.51 -30.23 -10.26
C SER A 359 28.43 -31.21 -11.44
N ARG A 360 29.38 -31.11 -12.39
CA ARG A 360 29.48 -32.05 -13.50
C ARG A 360 29.63 -33.47 -12.95
N LEU A 361 28.77 -34.37 -13.41
CA LEU A 361 29.12 -35.78 -13.52
C LEU A 361 30.16 -35.89 -14.63
N ASP A 362 31.39 -36.22 -14.27
CA ASP A 362 32.40 -36.70 -15.21
C ASP A 362 33.12 -37.91 -14.58
N ALA A 363 33.57 -38.82 -15.45
CA ALA A 363 33.78 -40.22 -15.07
C ALA A 363 35.05 -40.48 -14.23
N VAL A 364 34.93 -41.48 -13.34
CA VAL A 364 36.07 -42.28 -12.87
C VAL A 364 35.73 -43.76 -13.02
N ASP A 365 36.52 -44.43 -13.85
CA ASP A 365 36.72 -45.87 -14.06
C ASP A 365 35.66 -46.90 -13.66
N ALA A 366 35.19 -47.62 -14.69
CA ALA A 366 34.58 -48.94 -14.52
C ALA A 366 35.66 -50.03 -14.38
N GLN A 367 35.93 -50.50 -13.15
CA GLN A 367 36.48 -51.84 -12.94
C GLN A 367 36.35 -52.39 -11.50
N SER A 368 36.12 -53.71 -11.43
CA SER A 368 36.38 -54.61 -10.30
C SER A 368 35.32 -54.80 -9.19
N LEU A 369 35.26 -56.05 -8.71
CA LEU A 369 34.66 -56.56 -7.45
C LEU A 369 33.13 -56.41 -7.28
N THR A 370 32.30 -57.30 -7.81
CA THR A 370 31.98 -58.71 -7.38
C THR A 370 30.75 -58.84 -6.47
N THR A 371 29.77 -59.56 -7.01
CA THR A 371 28.69 -60.33 -6.35
C THR A 371 28.78 -60.54 -4.83
N THR A 372 27.68 -60.27 -4.12
CA THR A 372 27.25 -61.11 -3.00
C THR A 372 25.72 -61.20 -2.99
N THR A 373 25.19 -62.42 -3.08
CA THR A 373 23.75 -62.71 -3.13
C THR A 373 23.21 -63.00 -1.72
N THR A 374 22.15 -62.31 -1.33
CA THR A 374 21.26 -62.71 -0.23
C THR A 374 19.80 -62.44 -0.60
N THR A 375 18.90 -63.28 -0.09
CA THR A 375 17.52 -63.46 -0.56
C THR A 375 16.52 -62.43 -0.01
N PRO A 376 15.38 -62.20 -0.71
CA PRO A 376 14.31 -61.32 -0.24
C PRO A 376 13.50 -61.95 0.92
N LEU A 377 12.83 -61.10 1.70
CA LEU A 377 11.78 -61.45 2.67
C LEU A 377 10.66 -60.39 2.60
N ASP A 378 9.44 -60.81 2.94
CA ASP A 378 8.19 -60.11 2.61
C ASP A 378 7.97 -58.73 3.24
N LEU A 379 7.39 -57.82 2.45
CA LEU A 379 6.57 -56.69 2.93
C LEU A 379 5.30 -56.54 2.06
N THR A 380 4.35 -57.46 2.24
CA THR A 380 3.08 -57.53 1.49
C THR A 380 1.98 -56.64 2.06
N SER A 381 2.16 -55.31 2.03
CA SER A 381 1.05 -54.34 2.23
C SER A 381 1.36 -52.91 1.75
N ALA A 382 1.34 -52.70 0.43
CA ALA A 382 1.28 -51.37 -0.17
C ALA A 382 0.09 -51.28 -1.13
N SER A 383 -0.93 -50.49 -0.76
CA SER A 383 -2.07 -50.19 -1.63
C SER A 383 -1.63 -49.25 -2.77
N ALA A 384 -1.84 -49.67 -4.02
CA ALA A 384 -1.49 -48.85 -5.18
C ALA A 384 -2.39 -47.61 -5.29
N SER A 385 -1.84 -46.43 -5.01
CA SER A 385 -2.38 -45.16 -5.52
C SER A 385 -2.09 -45.06 -7.02
N SER A 386 -3.05 -44.56 -7.81
CA SER A 386 -2.86 -44.41 -9.26
C SER A 386 -1.73 -43.42 -9.58
N SER A 387 -0.99 -43.67 -10.66
CA SER A 387 0.08 -42.79 -11.14
C SER A 387 -0.42 -41.42 -11.62
N ALA A 388 -1.73 -41.29 -11.91
CA ALA A 388 -2.36 -40.06 -12.38
C ALA A 388 -2.34 -38.92 -11.34
N ASP A 389 -2.60 -39.21 -10.06
CA ASP A 389 -2.67 -38.18 -9.01
C ASP A 389 -1.30 -37.50 -8.77
N ILE A 390 -0.21 -38.26 -8.90
CA ILE A 390 1.17 -37.76 -8.80
C ILE A 390 1.50 -36.88 -10.02
N ALA A 391 1.02 -37.25 -11.21
CA ALA A 391 1.20 -36.47 -12.43
C ALA A 391 0.45 -35.12 -12.38
N LEU A 392 -0.80 -35.11 -11.93
CA LEU A 392 -1.65 -33.90 -11.85
C LEU A 392 -0.94 -32.75 -11.12
N ASN A 393 -0.43 -33.05 -9.91
CA ASN A 393 0.24 -32.08 -9.04
C ASN A 393 1.64 -31.69 -9.55
N THR A 394 2.28 -32.55 -10.35
CA THR A 394 3.59 -32.26 -10.95
C THR A 394 3.48 -31.27 -12.10
N PHE A 395 2.38 -31.33 -12.86
CA PHE A 395 2.10 -30.43 -13.98
C PHE A 395 1.27 -29.19 -13.63
N GLY A 396 0.85 -29.04 -12.36
CA GLY A 396 0.15 -27.85 -11.87
C GLY A 396 -1.33 -27.76 -12.28
N TYR A 397 -1.98 -28.89 -12.58
CA TYR A 397 -3.41 -28.92 -12.88
C TYR A 397 -4.23 -29.01 -11.58
N ALA A 398 -5.33 -28.27 -11.52
CA ALA A 398 -6.23 -28.28 -10.38
C ALA A 398 -6.89 -29.67 -10.19
N GLN A 399 -6.78 -30.23 -8.98
CA GLN A 399 -7.47 -31.48 -8.66
C GLN A 399 -9.00 -31.29 -8.73
N GLY A 400 -9.71 -32.29 -9.26
CA GLY A 400 -11.18 -32.37 -9.21
C GLY A 400 -11.96 -31.48 -10.19
N THR A 401 -11.32 -30.78 -11.12
CA THR A 401 -12.00 -30.05 -12.20
C THR A 401 -12.19 -30.91 -13.44
N THR A 402 -13.44 -31.29 -13.74
CA THR A 402 -13.84 -32.16 -14.87
C THR A 402 -13.65 -31.56 -16.26
N THR A 403 -13.22 -30.31 -16.36
CA THR A 403 -13.06 -29.55 -17.60
C THR A 403 -11.64 -29.58 -18.17
N THR A 404 -10.71 -30.28 -17.53
CA THR A 404 -9.30 -30.33 -17.94
C THR A 404 -9.00 -31.50 -18.87
N THR A 405 -7.98 -31.38 -19.71
CA THR A 405 -7.51 -32.48 -20.57
C THR A 405 -7.08 -33.71 -19.76
N LEU A 406 -6.56 -33.51 -18.55
CA LEU A 406 -6.19 -34.60 -17.64
C LEU A 406 -7.41 -35.30 -17.00
N SER A 407 -8.51 -34.59 -16.72
CA SER A 407 -9.74 -35.26 -16.26
C SER A 407 -10.39 -36.13 -17.34
N PHE A 408 -10.19 -35.84 -18.64
CA PHE A 408 -10.57 -36.77 -19.71
C PHE A 408 -9.69 -38.03 -19.75
N LEU A 409 -8.40 -37.92 -19.37
CA LEU A 409 -7.52 -39.09 -19.23
C LEU A 409 -7.92 -39.94 -18.02
N GLN A 410 -8.26 -39.32 -16.88
CA GLN A 410 -8.83 -40.03 -15.72
C GLN A 410 -10.14 -40.74 -16.08
N GLN A 411 -11.05 -40.10 -16.81
CA GLN A 411 -12.30 -40.71 -17.28
C GLN A 411 -12.11 -41.90 -18.24
N LEU A 412 -10.94 -42.04 -18.88
CA LEU A 412 -10.62 -43.23 -19.69
C LEU A 412 -10.19 -44.40 -18.78
N ASP A 413 -9.34 -44.15 -17.78
CA ASP A 413 -8.90 -45.16 -16.80
C ASP A 413 -10.01 -45.59 -15.81
N ASP A 414 -10.87 -44.67 -15.39
CA ASP A 414 -11.98 -44.91 -14.44
C ASP A 414 -13.01 -45.94 -14.93
N SER A 415 -12.93 -46.35 -16.20
CA SER A 415 -13.66 -47.49 -16.78
C SER A 415 -13.43 -48.82 -16.05
N ALA A 416 -12.42 -48.92 -15.17
CA ALA A 416 -11.97 -50.18 -14.58
C ALA A 416 -12.07 -50.29 -13.03
N ALA A 417 -12.31 -49.20 -12.27
CA ALA A 417 -12.15 -49.23 -10.82
C ALA A 417 -13.15 -48.36 -10.02
N ALA A 418 -14.32 -48.92 -9.70
CA ALA A 418 -15.19 -48.33 -8.68
C ALA A 418 -14.71 -48.66 -7.25
N SER A 419 -14.88 -47.71 -6.33
CA SER A 419 -14.60 -47.79 -4.87
C SER A 419 -13.12 -47.87 -4.43
N ALA A 420 -12.48 -46.70 -4.32
CA ALA A 420 -11.36 -46.46 -3.41
C ALA A 420 -11.41 -45.03 -2.88
N SER A 421 -11.28 -44.84 -1.57
CA SER A 421 -11.13 -43.51 -0.94
C SER A 421 -9.65 -43.14 -0.88
N SER A 422 -9.18 -42.27 -1.78
CA SER A 422 -7.76 -41.93 -1.89
C SER A 422 -7.29 -40.96 -0.79
N ALA A 423 -6.55 -41.50 0.19
CA ALA A 423 -5.63 -40.71 0.99
C ALA A 423 -4.36 -40.46 0.16
N ALA A 424 -4.18 -39.23 -0.32
CA ALA A 424 -3.01 -38.88 -1.12
C ALA A 424 -1.72 -38.96 -0.29
N LEU A 425 -0.77 -39.79 -0.73
CA LEU A 425 0.59 -39.78 -0.19
C LEU A 425 1.25 -38.43 -0.52
N PRO A 426 1.88 -37.73 0.46
CA PRO A 426 2.58 -36.49 0.16
C PRO A 426 3.80 -36.77 -0.72
N PRO A 427 4.08 -35.94 -1.74
CA PRO A 427 5.29 -36.11 -2.55
C PRO A 427 6.53 -35.95 -1.67
N SER A 428 7.60 -36.69 -2.00
CA SER A 428 8.86 -36.74 -1.25
C SER A 428 9.56 -35.38 -1.21
N THR A 429 9.15 -34.57 -0.23
CA THR A 429 9.60 -33.20 0.02
C THR A 429 10.91 -33.25 0.83
N GLU A 430 11.96 -33.76 0.20
CA GLU A 430 13.33 -33.55 0.68
C GLU A 430 13.73 -32.09 0.43
N TYR A 431 13.75 -31.31 1.51
CA TYR A 431 14.17 -29.92 1.45
C TYR A 431 15.71 -29.85 1.32
N PRO A 432 16.27 -29.05 0.39
CA PRO A 432 17.71 -28.87 0.25
C PRO A 432 18.40 -28.49 1.57
N PRO A 433 19.65 -28.94 1.83
CA PRO A 433 20.34 -28.69 3.10
C PRO A 433 20.39 -27.22 3.54
N ALA A 434 20.51 -26.28 2.59
CA ALA A 434 20.46 -24.84 2.87
C ALA A 434 19.10 -24.37 3.41
N LEU A 435 17.99 -24.91 2.89
CA LEU A 435 16.65 -24.61 3.41
C LEU A 435 16.43 -25.25 4.80
N ASN A 436 16.99 -26.44 5.05
CA ASN A 436 16.97 -27.06 6.38
C ASN A 436 17.73 -26.21 7.40
N GLN A 437 18.90 -25.68 7.01
CA GLN A 437 19.66 -24.75 7.84
C GLN A 437 18.94 -23.42 8.07
N ARG A 438 18.26 -22.86 7.05
CA ARG A 438 17.47 -21.62 7.18
C ARG A 438 16.25 -21.81 8.07
N TYR A 439 15.47 -22.89 7.88
CA TYR A 439 14.37 -23.27 8.78
C TYR A 439 14.87 -23.41 10.22
N LYS A 440 15.99 -24.13 10.43
CA LYS A 440 16.63 -24.28 11.75
C LYS A 440 17.19 -22.96 12.31
N SER A 441 17.51 -21.96 11.50
CA SER A 441 17.88 -20.62 11.98
C SER A 441 16.65 -19.83 12.45
N LEU A 442 15.57 -19.84 11.68
CA LEU A 442 14.29 -19.20 12.03
C LEU A 442 13.70 -19.82 13.30
N LEU A 443 13.76 -21.15 13.48
CA LEU A 443 13.33 -21.83 14.71
C LEU A 443 14.04 -21.33 15.99
N ARG A 444 15.25 -20.77 15.89
CA ARG A 444 15.98 -20.20 17.05
C ARG A 444 15.52 -18.78 17.41
N GLN A 445 14.79 -18.11 16.52
CA GLN A 445 14.23 -16.76 16.75
C GLN A 445 12.86 -16.80 17.44
N LEU A 446 12.24 -17.99 17.57
CA LEU A 446 11.01 -18.16 18.36
C LEU A 446 11.26 -17.72 19.82
N PRO A 447 10.28 -17.08 20.49
CA PRO A 447 10.39 -16.76 21.90
C PRO A 447 10.67 -18.03 22.73
N PRO A 448 11.48 -17.97 23.80
CA PRO A 448 11.64 -19.09 24.72
C PRO A 448 10.28 -19.59 25.24
N LYS A 449 10.13 -20.90 25.46
CA LYS A 449 8.84 -21.54 25.81
C LYS A 449 8.11 -20.84 26.97
N SER A 450 8.84 -20.33 27.95
CA SER A 450 8.33 -19.54 29.08
C SER A 450 7.56 -18.27 28.66
N TYR A 451 7.99 -17.58 27.60
CA TYR A 451 7.29 -16.43 27.04
C TYR A 451 6.13 -16.85 26.13
N ILE A 452 6.27 -17.92 25.33
CA ILE A 452 5.16 -18.48 24.54
C ILE A 452 3.99 -18.84 25.47
N SER A 453 4.26 -19.49 26.61
CA SER A 453 3.24 -19.82 27.62
C SER A 453 2.55 -18.59 28.27
N LYS A 454 3.16 -17.39 28.22
CA LYS A 454 2.50 -16.13 28.61
C LYS A 454 1.74 -15.48 27.45
N LEU A 455 2.31 -15.48 26.24
CA LEU A 455 1.76 -14.81 25.06
C LEU A 455 0.54 -15.53 24.48
N VAL A 456 0.48 -16.87 24.53
CA VAL A 456 -0.66 -17.67 24.04
C VAL A 456 -1.97 -17.26 24.74
N PRO A 457 -2.08 -17.26 26.10
CA PRO A 457 -3.28 -16.76 26.78
C PRO A 457 -3.65 -15.31 26.43
N ILE A 458 -2.67 -14.43 26.25
CA ILE A 458 -2.89 -13.02 25.89
C ILE A 458 -3.52 -12.91 24.49
N TYR A 459 -2.97 -13.62 23.49
CA TYR A 459 -3.57 -13.67 22.16
C TYR A 459 -5.02 -14.18 22.19
N PHE A 460 -5.29 -15.29 22.89
CA PHE A 460 -6.63 -15.86 22.93
C PHE A 460 -7.65 -14.97 23.67
N ARG A 461 -7.24 -14.33 24.78
CA ARG A 461 -8.08 -13.42 25.59
C ARG A 461 -8.33 -12.08 24.90
N ASP A 462 -7.30 -11.44 24.34
CA ASP A 462 -7.37 -10.05 23.91
C ASP A 462 -7.65 -9.90 22.40
N PHE A 463 -7.32 -10.91 21.57
CA PHE A 463 -7.42 -10.81 20.11
C PHE A 463 -8.28 -11.90 19.45
N ASN A 464 -8.09 -13.19 19.78
CA ASN A 464 -8.68 -14.28 18.98
C ASN A 464 -10.21 -14.25 18.95
N TRP A 465 -10.86 -13.83 20.03
CA TRP A 465 -12.33 -13.72 20.12
C TRP A 465 -12.93 -12.77 19.08
N ILE A 466 -12.14 -11.83 18.54
CA ILE A 466 -12.59 -10.86 17.54
C ILE A 466 -12.99 -11.59 16.25
N TYR A 467 -12.26 -12.62 15.83
CA TYR A 467 -12.53 -13.37 14.60
C TYR A 467 -12.85 -14.85 14.82
N ALA A 468 -12.66 -15.35 16.05
CA ALA A 468 -12.85 -16.73 16.48
C ALA A 468 -12.10 -17.79 15.64
N THR A 469 -11.06 -17.39 14.91
CA THR A 469 -10.49 -18.16 13.80
C THR A 469 -9.65 -19.36 14.25
N LEU A 470 -8.76 -19.17 15.23
CA LEU A 470 -8.06 -20.30 15.85
C LEU A 470 -8.97 -20.98 16.86
N ASP A 471 -9.02 -22.31 16.79
CA ASP A 471 -9.58 -23.11 17.87
C ASP A 471 -8.57 -23.32 18.99
N HIS A 472 -8.96 -23.04 20.23
CA HIS A 472 -8.05 -23.11 21.37
C HIS A 472 -7.63 -24.55 21.71
N ALA A 473 -8.56 -25.51 21.69
CA ALA A 473 -8.25 -26.90 22.02
C ALA A 473 -7.35 -27.53 20.95
N HIS A 474 -7.66 -27.29 19.67
CA HIS A 474 -6.81 -27.73 18.56
C HIS A 474 -5.41 -27.10 18.61
N PHE A 475 -5.33 -25.78 18.81
CA PHE A 475 -4.05 -25.06 18.88
C PHE A 475 -3.18 -25.52 20.06
N GLN A 476 -3.75 -25.73 21.25
CA GLN A 476 -3.00 -26.25 22.41
C GLN A 476 -2.52 -27.69 22.19
N SER A 477 -3.27 -28.52 21.45
CA SER A 477 -2.84 -29.85 21.03
C SER A 477 -1.65 -29.78 20.06
N GLN A 478 -1.73 -28.93 19.03
CA GLN A 478 -0.61 -28.68 18.10
C GLN A 478 0.62 -28.12 18.81
N LEU A 479 0.45 -27.17 19.74
CA LEU A 479 1.54 -26.59 20.54
C LEU A 479 2.23 -27.64 21.41
N SER A 480 1.44 -28.51 22.05
CA SER A 480 1.95 -29.62 22.87
C SER A 480 2.72 -30.64 22.03
N ALA A 481 2.18 -31.00 20.85
CA ALA A 481 2.84 -31.89 19.90
C ALA A 481 4.14 -31.28 19.34
N PHE A 482 4.13 -30.02 18.91
CA PHE A 482 5.33 -29.31 18.46
C PHE A 482 6.38 -29.22 19.57
N HIS A 483 5.97 -28.93 20.81
CA HIS A 483 6.87 -28.85 21.96
C HIS A 483 7.46 -30.20 22.40
N SER A 484 6.90 -31.34 21.99
CA SER A 484 7.43 -32.68 22.27
C SER A 484 8.39 -33.21 21.19
N LEU A 485 8.48 -32.56 20.03
CA LEU A 485 9.38 -32.97 18.95
C LEU A 485 10.87 -32.90 19.38
N PRO A 486 11.65 -33.99 19.19
CA PRO A 486 13.09 -33.96 19.45
C PRO A 486 13.82 -32.93 18.59
N PHE A 487 14.91 -32.34 19.13
CA PHE A 487 15.73 -31.36 18.41
C PHE A 487 16.37 -31.92 17.12
N SER A 488 16.60 -33.23 17.05
CA SER A 488 17.01 -33.94 15.83
C SER A 488 15.94 -33.85 14.73
N VAL A 489 14.66 -34.01 15.09
CA VAL A 489 13.51 -33.89 14.16
C VAL A 489 13.33 -32.43 13.73
N LEU A 490 13.36 -31.48 14.67
CA LEU A 490 13.30 -30.04 14.39
C LEU A 490 14.48 -29.52 13.52
N SER A 491 15.52 -30.33 13.32
CA SER A 491 16.65 -30.00 12.43
C SER A 491 16.39 -30.28 10.95
N SER A 492 15.27 -30.94 10.58
CA SER A 492 14.87 -31.19 9.19
C SER A 492 13.35 -31.01 9.03
N PRO A 493 12.86 -30.06 8.21
CA PRO A 493 11.42 -29.88 8.00
C PRO A 493 10.77 -31.13 7.39
N SER A 494 11.49 -31.91 6.58
CA SER A 494 11.01 -33.18 6.02
C SER A 494 10.63 -34.19 7.11
N ALA A 495 11.35 -34.20 8.24
CA ALA A 495 11.12 -35.10 9.37
C ALA A 495 10.01 -34.60 10.33
N VAL A 496 9.65 -33.31 10.27
CA VAL A 496 8.51 -32.76 11.02
C VAL A 496 7.20 -33.20 10.36
N PRO A 497 6.18 -33.65 11.11
CA PRO A 497 4.86 -34.01 10.57
C PRO A 497 4.26 -32.86 9.76
N HIS A 498 3.61 -33.17 8.62
CA HIS A 498 3.13 -32.20 7.62
C HIS A 498 2.47 -30.96 8.23
N GLU A 499 1.43 -31.15 9.04
CA GLU A 499 0.68 -30.09 9.72
C GLU A 499 1.52 -29.22 10.66
N LEU A 500 2.56 -29.79 11.28
CA LEU A 500 3.44 -29.08 12.22
C LEU A 500 4.60 -28.36 11.52
N ARG A 501 4.83 -28.56 10.21
CA ARG A 501 5.90 -27.88 9.45
C ARG A 501 5.72 -26.34 9.44
N PRO A 502 4.55 -25.77 9.10
CA PRO A 502 4.33 -24.32 9.17
C PRO A 502 3.86 -23.81 10.54
N PHE A 503 3.63 -24.68 11.53
CA PHE A 503 3.23 -24.25 12.89
C PHE A 503 4.17 -23.22 13.56
N PRO A 504 5.51 -23.21 13.34
CA PRO A 504 6.37 -22.11 13.77
C PRO A 504 6.00 -20.75 13.18
N ALA A 505 5.53 -20.69 11.92
CA ALA A 505 5.04 -19.46 11.33
C ALA A 505 3.79 -18.95 12.05
N LEU A 506 2.87 -19.86 12.38
CA LEU A 506 1.67 -19.54 13.15
C LEU A 506 2.01 -19.00 14.54
N LEU A 507 2.97 -19.64 15.24
CA LEU A 507 3.49 -19.16 16.52
C LEU A 507 4.10 -17.76 16.41
N PHE A 508 4.89 -17.50 15.37
CA PHE A 508 5.48 -16.19 15.13
C PHE A 508 4.43 -15.08 14.96
N GLN A 509 3.43 -15.27 14.08
CA GLN A 509 2.38 -14.26 13.88
C GLN A 509 1.53 -14.06 15.14
N MET A 510 1.18 -15.14 15.84
CA MET A 510 0.44 -15.08 17.09
C MET A 510 1.22 -14.36 18.20
N CYS A 511 2.54 -14.62 18.34
CA CYS A 511 3.39 -13.93 19.30
C CYS A 511 3.56 -12.44 18.95
N ALA A 512 3.69 -12.11 17.66
CA ALA A 512 3.71 -10.72 17.20
C ALA A 512 2.43 -9.97 17.61
N ILE A 513 1.25 -10.52 17.28
CA ILE A 513 -0.05 -9.93 17.67
C ILE A 513 -0.17 -9.84 19.19
N ALA A 514 0.20 -10.88 19.93
CA ALA A 514 0.14 -10.90 21.40
C ALA A 514 0.97 -9.77 22.03
N LEU A 515 2.21 -9.55 21.55
CA LEU A 515 3.06 -8.45 22.04
C LEU A 515 2.37 -7.09 21.83
N LEU A 516 1.69 -6.89 20.70
CA LEU A 516 1.01 -5.63 20.42
C LEU A 516 -0.25 -5.39 21.29
N THR A 517 -0.80 -6.41 21.95
CA THR A 517 -1.92 -6.28 22.90
C THR A 517 -1.50 -6.22 24.37
N VAL A 518 -0.23 -6.48 24.71
CA VAL A 518 0.29 -6.35 26.09
C VAL A 518 0.09 -4.91 26.60
N PRO A 519 -0.53 -4.69 27.78
CA PRO A 519 -0.64 -3.36 28.39
C PRO A 519 0.73 -2.82 28.82
N ASP A 520 0.90 -1.50 28.84
CA ASP A 520 2.19 -0.85 29.16
C ASP A 520 2.80 -1.27 30.53
N GLU A 521 1.96 -1.70 31.48
CA GLU A 521 2.38 -2.26 32.78
C GLU A 521 3.01 -3.66 32.67
N GLY A 522 2.46 -4.50 31.80
CA GLY A 522 2.88 -5.89 31.57
C GLY A 522 4.15 -6.01 30.74
N HIS A 523 4.62 -4.93 30.12
CA HIS A 523 5.88 -4.88 29.36
C HIS A 523 7.09 -5.46 30.13
N LYS A 524 7.16 -5.24 31.44
CA LYS A 524 8.24 -5.75 32.31
C LYS A 524 8.35 -7.29 32.33
N ASP A 525 7.25 -7.99 32.09
CA ASP A 525 7.20 -9.46 31.99
C ASP A 525 7.79 -10.01 30.68
N PHE A 526 8.08 -9.13 29.72
CA PHE A 526 8.51 -9.43 28.34
C PHE A 526 9.77 -8.65 27.89
N ASP A 527 10.24 -7.65 28.64
CA ASP A 527 11.41 -6.83 28.25
C ASP A 527 12.68 -7.67 28.01
N GLY A 528 12.81 -8.83 28.66
CA GLY A 528 13.88 -9.81 28.42
C GLY A 528 13.82 -10.53 27.07
N LEU A 529 12.88 -10.18 26.17
CA LEU A 529 12.90 -10.56 24.75
C LEU A 529 13.61 -9.53 23.87
N LYS A 530 13.76 -8.27 24.35
CA LYS A 530 14.48 -7.22 23.61
C LYS A 530 15.98 -7.41 23.77
N TYR A 531 16.71 -7.33 22.66
CA TYR A 531 18.15 -7.55 22.62
C TYR A 531 18.96 -6.28 22.25
N ALA A 532 18.27 -5.21 21.82
CA ALA A 532 18.88 -3.92 21.48
C ALA A 532 18.33 -2.79 22.37
N GLY A 533 19.20 -1.84 22.72
CA GLY A 533 18.81 -0.63 23.46
C GLY A 533 17.90 0.27 22.62
N GLY A 534 16.77 0.70 23.19
CA GLY A 534 15.77 1.51 22.49
C GLY A 534 14.71 0.72 21.72
N MET A 535 14.86 -0.61 21.59
CA MET A 535 13.90 -1.48 20.88
C MET A 535 12.51 -1.45 21.54
N SER A 536 11.47 -1.18 20.75
CA SER A 536 10.08 -1.24 21.16
C SER A 536 9.51 -2.67 21.06
N PHE A 537 8.28 -2.90 21.55
CA PHE A 537 7.58 -4.16 21.30
C PHE A 537 6.97 -4.20 19.90
N GLU A 538 6.73 -3.03 19.30
CA GLU A 538 6.40 -2.87 17.88
C GLU A 538 7.50 -3.41 16.97
N ASP A 539 8.76 -3.05 17.21
CA ASP A 539 9.92 -3.54 16.43
C ASP A 539 10.05 -5.07 16.54
N LEU A 540 9.97 -5.59 17.77
CA LEU A 540 10.07 -7.03 18.03
C LEU A 540 8.90 -7.82 17.42
N ALA A 541 7.69 -7.26 17.42
CA ALA A 541 6.55 -7.87 16.76
C ALA A 541 6.66 -7.83 15.23
N ALA A 542 7.27 -6.78 14.66
CA ALA A 542 7.60 -6.75 13.24
C ALA A 542 8.63 -7.83 12.87
N GLU A 543 9.71 -7.98 13.64
CA GLU A 543 10.70 -9.05 13.45
C GLU A 543 10.06 -10.45 13.53
N TYR A 544 9.21 -10.70 14.52
CA TYR A 544 8.48 -11.97 14.64
C TYR A 544 7.54 -12.19 13.47
N SER A 545 6.77 -11.18 13.04
CA SER A 545 5.86 -11.30 11.91
C SER A 545 6.60 -11.58 10.59
N ASP A 546 7.75 -10.95 10.36
CA ASP A 546 8.60 -11.21 9.19
C ASP A 546 9.32 -12.58 9.26
N SER A 547 9.74 -13.01 10.46
CA SER A 547 10.28 -14.37 10.67
C SER A 547 9.23 -15.45 10.38
N GLY A 548 7.97 -15.19 10.74
CA GLY A 548 6.84 -16.05 10.37
C GLY A 548 6.62 -16.15 8.86
N VAL A 549 6.71 -15.05 8.12
CA VAL A 549 6.67 -15.05 6.64
C VAL A 549 7.84 -15.85 6.06
N GLN A 550 9.05 -15.67 6.59
CA GLN A 550 10.24 -16.40 6.13
C GLN A 550 10.13 -17.92 6.36
N VAL A 551 9.47 -18.39 7.42
CA VAL A 551 9.21 -19.83 7.61
C VAL A 551 8.35 -20.38 6.47
N LEU A 552 7.28 -19.67 6.06
CA LEU A 552 6.44 -20.09 4.94
C LEU A 552 7.20 -20.05 3.61
N GLN A 553 8.05 -19.03 3.38
CA GLN A 553 8.92 -18.95 2.20
C GLN A 553 9.89 -20.13 2.08
N VAL A 554 10.43 -20.63 3.20
CA VAL A 554 11.34 -21.78 3.23
C VAL A 554 10.62 -23.10 2.99
N LEU A 555 9.37 -23.24 3.42
CA LEU A 555 8.54 -24.42 3.16
C LEU A 555 7.96 -24.43 1.74
N GLY A 556 7.73 -23.26 1.16
CA GLY A 556 7.17 -23.07 -0.17
C GLY A 556 5.66 -23.37 -0.25
N LYS A 557 5.11 -23.32 -1.47
CA LYS A 557 3.69 -23.56 -1.76
C LYS A 557 3.35 -25.03 -2.08
N ARG A 558 4.32 -25.95 -1.97
CA ARG A 558 4.11 -27.40 -2.19
C ARG A 558 3.90 -28.10 -0.85
N GLY A 559 2.77 -28.79 -0.67
CA GLY A 559 2.42 -29.39 0.62
C GLY A 559 2.01 -28.34 1.65
N MET A 560 1.06 -27.48 1.29
CA MET A 560 0.44 -26.54 2.23
C MET A 560 -0.59 -27.27 3.12
N SER A 561 -0.79 -26.72 4.31
CA SER A 561 -1.73 -27.21 5.33
C SER A 561 -2.58 -26.07 5.87
N LEU A 562 -3.57 -26.36 6.72
CA LEU A 562 -4.34 -25.32 7.40
C LEU A 562 -3.44 -24.35 8.19
N ASN A 563 -2.36 -24.85 8.80
CA ASN A 563 -1.40 -24.01 9.51
C ASN A 563 -0.63 -23.04 8.59
N THR A 564 -0.47 -23.34 7.29
CA THR A 564 -0.01 -22.36 6.29
C THR A 564 -1.03 -21.24 6.13
N VAL A 565 -2.31 -21.60 5.91
CA VAL A 565 -3.42 -20.66 5.69
C VAL A 565 -3.66 -19.76 6.91
N LEU A 566 -3.65 -20.35 8.10
CA LEU A 566 -3.78 -19.66 9.39
C LEU A 566 -2.61 -18.68 9.63
N ALA A 567 -1.37 -19.06 9.29
CA ALA A 567 -0.23 -18.16 9.39
C ALA A 567 -0.34 -16.98 8.40
N GLY A 568 -0.79 -17.21 7.17
CA GLY A 568 -1.11 -16.14 6.21
C GLY A 568 -2.20 -15.19 6.74
N PHE A 569 -3.29 -15.74 7.27
CA PHE A 569 -4.38 -14.97 7.88
C PHE A 569 -3.91 -14.14 9.09
N LEU A 570 -3.07 -14.70 9.96
CA LEU A 570 -2.52 -13.93 11.09
C LEU A 570 -1.49 -12.88 10.64
N ARG A 571 -0.74 -13.07 9.54
CA ARG A 571 0.07 -11.98 8.95
C ARG A 571 -0.81 -10.83 8.47
N GLY A 572 -1.93 -11.12 7.78
CA GLY A 572 -2.93 -10.10 7.45
C GLY A 572 -3.49 -9.40 8.70
N SER A 573 -3.82 -10.18 9.73
CA SER A 573 -4.33 -9.66 11.01
C SER A 573 -3.34 -8.73 11.72
N TYR A 574 -2.05 -9.10 11.76
CA TYR A 574 -0.96 -8.27 12.27
C TYR A 574 -0.83 -6.95 11.51
N LEU A 575 -0.83 -7.02 10.17
CA LEU A 575 -0.67 -5.85 9.29
C LEU A 575 -1.82 -4.85 9.49
N LYS A 576 -3.08 -5.33 9.51
CA LYS A 576 -4.27 -4.49 9.78
C LYS A 576 -4.26 -3.88 11.18
N TYR A 577 -3.81 -4.62 12.20
CA TYR A 577 -3.67 -4.09 13.56
C TYR A 577 -2.55 -3.04 13.68
N SER A 578 -1.58 -3.07 12.75
CA SER A 578 -0.46 -2.13 12.67
C SER A 578 -0.70 -0.95 11.71
N GLY A 579 -1.91 -0.83 11.13
CA GLY A 579 -2.27 0.23 10.18
C GLY A 579 -1.81 -0.01 8.73
N LEU A 580 -1.14 -1.13 8.45
CA LEU A 580 -0.66 -1.53 7.11
C LEU A 580 -1.76 -2.29 6.36
N VAL A 581 -2.80 -1.56 5.94
CA VAL A 581 -4.07 -2.16 5.48
C VAL A 581 -4.03 -2.60 4.02
N THR A 582 -3.23 -1.95 3.17
CA THR A 582 -3.02 -2.38 1.78
C THR A 582 -2.19 -3.66 1.73
N GLU A 583 -1.18 -3.76 2.58
CA GLU A 583 -0.36 -4.95 2.82
C GLU A 583 -1.22 -6.07 3.42
N SER A 584 -2.09 -5.74 4.38
CA SER A 584 -3.07 -6.68 4.92
C SER A 584 -4.02 -7.22 3.85
N TRP A 585 -4.46 -6.40 2.89
CA TRP A 585 -5.31 -6.84 1.79
C TRP A 585 -4.57 -7.89 0.95
N HIS A 586 -3.34 -7.58 0.51
CA HIS A 586 -2.51 -8.55 -0.23
C HIS A 586 -2.25 -9.85 0.54
N ALA A 587 -1.92 -9.78 1.84
CA ALA A 587 -1.69 -10.96 2.67
C ALA A 587 -2.95 -11.82 2.87
N VAL A 588 -4.12 -11.20 3.01
CA VAL A 588 -5.42 -11.89 3.08
C VAL A 588 -5.74 -12.58 1.76
N GLN A 589 -5.51 -11.93 0.62
CA GLN A 589 -5.70 -12.56 -0.69
C GLN A 589 -4.75 -13.75 -0.93
N GLU A 590 -3.52 -13.69 -0.41
CA GLU A 590 -2.60 -14.84 -0.42
C GLU A 590 -3.15 -15.98 0.44
N ALA A 591 -3.61 -15.71 1.65
CA ALA A 591 -4.27 -16.71 2.52
C ALA A 591 -5.56 -17.28 1.91
N VAL A 592 -6.34 -16.48 1.17
CA VAL A 592 -7.50 -16.95 0.39
C VAL A 592 -7.07 -17.96 -0.67
N ARG A 593 -6.04 -17.65 -1.47
CA ARG A 593 -5.52 -18.56 -2.52
C ARG A 593 -4.92 -19.84 -1.92
N ASP A 594 -4.14 -19.72 -0.85
CA ASP A 594 -3.61 -20.89 -0.13
C ASP A 594 -4.75 -21.74 0.46
N GLY A 595 -5.82 -21.11 0.98
CA GLY A 595 -7.02 -21.78 1.45
C GLY A 595 -7.85 -22.45 0.34
N MET A 596 -7.83 -21.89 -0.88
CA MET A 596 -8.41 -22.54 -2.06
C MET A 596 -7.61 -23.80 -2.44
N GLU A 597 -6.28 -23.73 -2.46
CA GLU A 597 -5.37 -24.84 -2.79
C GLU A 597 -5.45 -25.99 -1.75
N VAL A 598 -5.54 -25.67 -0.45
CA VAL A 598 -5.80 -26.65 0.63
C VAL A 598 -7.25 -27.20 0.57
N GLY A 599 -8.10 -26.66 -0.33
CA GLY A 599 -9.43 -27.19 -0.63
C GLY A 599 -10.55 -26.71 0.30
N LEU A 600 -10.29 -25.72 1.16
CA LEU A 600 -11.25 -25.25 2.18
C LEU A 600 -12.61 -24.85 1.58
N HIS A 601 -12.58 -24.22 0.41
CA HIS A 601 -13.76 -23.76 -0.33
C HIS A 601 -14.77 -24.86 -0.71
N ARG A 602 -14.37 -26.13 -0.79
CA ARG A 602 -15.24 -27.23 -1.29
C ARG A 602 -16.03 -27.93 -0.18
N GLY A 603 -15.68 -27.69 1.08
CA GLY A 603 -16.01 -28.55 2.22
C GLY A 603 -14.72 -29.15 2.77
N PRO A 604 -14.12 -28.54 3.80
CA PRO A 604 -12.76 -28.86 4.23
C PRO A 604 -12.66 -30.24 4.87
N ARG A 605 -11.51 -30.90 4.65
CA ARG A 605 -11.18 -32.22 5.23
C ARG A 605 -11.16 -32.22 6.76
N GLU A 606 -10.95 -31.07 7.38
CA GLU A 606 -10.80 -30.88 8.84
C GLU A 606 -12.12 -30.49 9.54
N GLY A 607 -13.25 -30.70 8.87
CA GLY A 607 -14.57 -30.42 9.46
C GLY A 607 -14.75 -28.95 9.84
N ASP A 608 -15.26 -28.70 11.04
CA ASP A 608 -15.68 -27.35 11.46
C ASP A 608 -14.52 -26.38 11.69
N ILE A 609 -13.30 -26.86 11.94
CA ILE A 609 -12.11 -25.99 12.05
C ILE A 609 -11.82 -25.35 10.69
N GLY A 610 -11.76 -26.14 9.62
CA GLY A 610 -11.58 -25.62 8.27
C GLY A 610 -12.74 -24.71 7.82
N ARG A 611 -13.99 -25.01 8.24
CA ARG A 611 -15.15 -24.16 7.92
C ARG A 611 -15.07 -22.79 8.59
N ARG A 612 -14.69 -22.77 9.87
CA ARG A 612 -14.41 -21.56 10.67
C ARG A 612 -13.33 -20.68 10.02
N VAL A 613 -12.25 -21.28 9.51
CA VAL A 613 -11.20 -20.56 8.77
C VAL A 613 -11.70 -20.03 7.42
N TRP A 614 -12.39 -20.85 6.62
CA TRP A 614 -12.93 -20.41 5.33
C TRP A 614 -13.95 -19.28 5.47
N MET A 615 -14.89 -19.40 6.42
CA MET A 615 -15.85 -18.35 6.76
C MET A 615 -15.14 -17.05 7.15
N THR A 616 -14.06 -17.11 7.95
CA THR A 616 -13.27 -15.93 8.31
C THR A 616 -12.64 -15.27 7.07
N LEU A 617 -12.04 -16.05 6.17
CA LEU A 617 -11.42 -15.55 4.95
C LEU A 617 -12.45 -14.86 4.04
N VAL A 618 -13.66 -15.42 3.90
CA VAL A 618 -14.76 -14.81 3.15
C VAL A 618 -15.23 -13.50 3.79
N VAL A 619 -15.39 -13.45 5.13
CA VAL A 619 -15.70 -12.20 5.84
C VAL A 619 -14.67 -11.11 5.52
N TRP A 620 -13.39 -11.47 5.55
CA TRP A 620 -12.30 -10.52 5.37
C TRP A 620 -12.15 -10.02 3.93
N ASP A 621 -12.25 -10.88 2.93
CA ASP A 621 -12.13 -10.50 1.51
C ASP A 621 -13.30 -9.57 1.10
N VAL A 622 -14.54 -9.91 1.45
CA VAL A 622 -15.73 -9.09 1.16
C VAL A 622 -15.72 -7.76 1.94
N HIS A 623 -15.42 -7.77 3.24
CA HIS A 623 -15.40 -6.55 4.04
C HIS A 623 -14.22 -5.62 3.66
N MET A 624 -13.06 -6.16 3.30
CA MET A 624 -11.92 -5.31 2.89
C MET A 624 -12.08 -4.78 1.46
N ALA A 625 -12.74 -5.51 0.56
CA ALA A 625 -13.21 -4.95 -0.71
C ALA A 625 -14.08 -3.69 -0.48
N CYS A 626 -15.12 -3.82 0.36
CA CYS A 626 -16.07 -2.73 0.65
C CYS A 626 -15.52 -1.58 1.52
N VAL A 627 -14.39 -1.75 2.23
CA VAL A 627 -13.72 -0.63 2.95
C VAL A 627 -12.71 0.10 2.07
N LEU A 628 -12.05 -0.59 1.13
CA LEU A 628 -10.87 -0.08 0.42
C LEU A 628 -11.11 0.34 -1.04
N GLY A 629 -12.33 0.21 -1.56
CA GLY A 629 -12.62 0.48 -2.98
C GLY A 629 -11.95 -0.53 -3.92
N ARG A 630 -11.92 -1.81 -3.53
CA ARG A 630 -11.14 -2.86 -4.20
C ARG A 630 -11.98 -4.09 -4.55
N PRO A 631 -11.64 -4.84 -5.61
CA PRO A 631 -12.32 -6.08 -5.93
C PRO A 631 -12.05 -7.19 -4.89
N THR A 632 -12.99 -8.12 -4.76
CA THR A 632 -12.81 -9.38 -4.02
C THR A 632 -11.89 -10.35 -4.79
N THR A 633 -11.22 -11.26 -4.08
CA THR A 633 -10.56 -12.43 -4.68
C THR A 633 -11.52 -13.62 -4.79
N ILE A 634 -12.50 -13.71 -3.89
CA ILE A 634 -13.53 -14.73 -3.89
C ILE A 634 -14.70 -14.28 -4.78
N GLY A 635 -15.21 -15.19 -5.61
CA GLY A 635 -16.42 -14.98 -6.38
C GLY A 635 -17.61 -14.71 -5.47
N LEU A 636 -18.39 -13.68 -5.79
CA LEU A 636 -19.54 -13.26 -4.98
C LEU A 636 -20.62 -14.38 -4.89
N ASP A 637 -20.70 -15.24 -5.90
CA ASP A 637 -21.50 -16.46 -5.93
C ASP A 637 -21.08 -17.52 -4.89
N VAL A 638 -19.79 -17.55 -4.51
CA VAL A 638 -19.24 -18.52 -3.55
C VAL A 638 -19.66 -18.19 -2.11
N VAL A 639 -20.05 -16.94 -1.84
CA VAL A 639 -20.46 -16.46 -0.51
C VAL A 639 -21.69 -17.21 0.03
N ASP A 640 -22.64 -17.57 -0.84
CA ASP A 640 -23.81 -18.38 -0.44
C ASP A 640 -23.50 -19.87 -0.26
N GLN A 641 -22.39 -20.35 -0.82
CA GLN A 641 -21.97 -21.75 -0.82
C GLN A 641 -21.14 -22.11 0.42
N VAL A 642 -20.85 -21.13 1.30
CA VAL A 642 -20.06 -21.29 2.53
C VAL A 642 -20.78 -22.21 3.52
N LYS A 643 -20.23 -23.41 3.71
CA LYS A 643 -20.67 -24.36 4.74
C LYS A 643 -20.24 -23.86 6.12
N LEU A 644 -21.18 -23.49 6.96
CA LEU A 644 -20.92 -22.96 8.31
C LEU A 644 -20.35 -24.03 9.27
N PRO A 645 -19.51 -23.64 10.24
CA PRO A 645 -19.13 -24.48 11.36
C PRO A 645 -20.29 -24.64 12.36
N SER A 646 -20.35 -25.78 13.05
CA SER A 646 -21.31 -26.01 14.15
C SER A 646 -20.86 -25.27 15.42
N GLU A 647 -21.83 -24.87 16.26
CA GLU A 647 -21.54 -24.46 17.64
C GLU A 647 -21.57 -25.69 18.55
N GLU A 648 -20.40 -26.10 19.04
CA GLU A 648 -20.30 -27.11 20.10
C GLU A 648 -20.95 -26.60 21.40
N GLY A 649 -21.54 -27.50 22.19
CA GLY A 649 -22.10 -27.18 23.52
C GLY A 649 -23.56 -26.74 23.55
N LYS A 650 -24.25 -26.55 22.43
CA LYS A 650 -25.71 -26.32 22.41
C LYS A 650 -26.50 -27.58 22.79
N GLY A 651 -26.78 -27.74 24.08
CA GLY A 651 -27.86 -28.61 24.55
C GLY A 651 -29.22 -28.10 24.07
N ASN A 652 -30.18 -29.02 23.86
CA ASN A 652 -31.47 -28.80 23.17
C ASN A 652 -32.36 -27.65 23.70
N ASN A 653 -32.04 -27.05 24.84
CA ASN A 653 -32.85 -26.02 25.50
C ASN A 653 -32.30 -24.58 25.32
N GLY A 654 -31.28 -24.37 24.49
CA GLY A 654 -30.82 -23.03 24.06
C GLY A 654 -30.04 -22.19 25.07
N ALA A 655 -30.10 -22.51 26.37
CA ALA A 655 -29.38 -21.81 27.45
C ALA A 655 -27.89 -22.20 27.54
N GLY A 656 -27.14 -21.97 26.45
CA GLY A 656 -25.68 -22.13 26.40
C GLY A 656 -24.93 -20.85 26.77
N LEU A 657 -23.68 -20.99 27.21
CA LEU A 657 -22.76 -19.87 27.44
C LEU A 657 -22.47 -19.16 26.09
N PRO A 658 -22.49 -17.82 26.00
CA PRO A 658 -22.13 -17.10 24.78
C PRO A 658 -20.72 -17.44 24.29
N THR A 659 -20.55 -17.71 22.99
CA THR A 659 -19.25 -18.08 22.40
C THR A 659 -18.76 -17.06 21.36
N PRO A 660 -17.43 -16.88 21.20
CA PRO A 660 -16.89 -16.07 20.11
C PRO A 660 -17.26 -16.60 18.71
N LEU A 661 -17.47 -17.90 18.56
CA LEU A 661 -17.91 -18.51 17.30
C LEU A 661 -19.35 -18.07 16.95
N GLY A 662 -20.26 -18.06 17.92
CA GLY A 662 -21.61 -17.52 17.76
C GLY A 662 -21.56 -16.05 17.32
N ARG A 663 -20.68 -15.24 17.92
CA ARG A 663 -20.46 -13.84 17.50
C ARG A 663 -20.01 -13.74 16.03
N ALA A 664 -19.10 -14.62 15.60
CA ALA A 664 -18.60 -14.67 14.23
C ALA A 664 -19.66 -15.15 13.22
N LEU A 665 -20.54 -16.08 13.61
CA LEU A 665 -21.67 -16.54 12.80
C LEU A 665 -22.70 -15.42 12.56
N TYR A 666 -23.03 -14.62 13.58
CA TYR A 666 -23.89 -13.44 13.42
C TYR A 666 -23.24 -12.37 12.54
N GLN A 667 -21.93 -12.14 12.66
CA GLN A 667 -21.22 -11.26 11.72
C GLN A 667 -21.26 -11.78 10.28
N PHE A 668 -21.04 -13.09 10.05
CA PHE A 668 -21.11 -13.64 8.70
C PHE A 668 -22.50 -13.49 8.08
N ARG A 669 -23.58 -13.61 8.86
CA ARG A 669 -24.96 -13.38 8.38
C ARG A 669 -25.15 -11.97 7.82
N ALA A 670 -24.58 -10.94 8.44
CA ALA A 670 -24.59 -9.57 7.91
C ALA A 670 -23.78 -9.50 6.60
N ILE A 671 -22.51 -9.93 6.63
CA ILE A 671 -21.57 -9.83 5.49
C ILE A 671 -22.04 -10.59 4.23
N ARG A 672 -22.99 -11.54 4.33
CA ARG A 672 -23.67 -12.11 3.14
C ARG A 672 -24.47 -11.06 2.35
N LEU A 673 -25.09 -10.08 3.01
CA LEU A 673 -25.80 -8.98 2.35
C LEU A 673 -24.82 -7.95 1.76
N MET A 674 -23.62 -7.81 2.33
CA MET A 674 -22.55 -6.98 1.76
C MET A 674 -22.19 -7.40 0.31
N ARG A 675 -22.35 -8.68 -0.03
CA ARG A 675 -22.27 -9.14 -1.44
C ARG A 675 -23.23 -8.35 -2.32
N ASP A 676 -24.50 -8.32 -1.96
CA ASP A 676 -25.55 -7.67 -2.76
C ASP A 676 -25.39 -6.16 -2.83
N ILE A 677 -24.87 -5.55 -1.76
CA ILE A 677 -24.46 -4.13 -1.75
C ILE A 677 -23.37 -3.88 -2.80
N LEU A 678 -22.31 -4.70 -2.82
CA LEU A 678 -21.22 -4.61 -3.81
C LEU A 678 -21.66 -4.95 -5.25
N GLU A 679 -22.76 -5.68 -5.45
CA GLU A 679 -23.34 -5.88 -6.79
C GLU A 679 -24.23 -4.71 -7.22
N LEU A 680 -25.02 -4.16 -6.30
CA LEU A 680 -25.88 -3.01 -6.51
C LEU A 680 -25.07 -1.72 -6.77
N GLU A 681 -23.90 -1.58 -6.12
CA GLU A 681 -22.95 -0.49 -6.33
C GLU A 681 -22.46 -0.39 -7.78
N LYS A 682 -22.36 -1.52 -8.50
CA LYS A 682 -21.97 -1.56 -9.94
C LYS A 682 -22.97 -0.84 -10.85
N LEU A 683 -24.19 -0.56 -10.36
CA LEU A 683 -25.22 0.22 -11.06
C LEU A 683 -25.18 1.72 -10.69
N GLY A 684 -24.31 2.10 -9.75
CA GLY A 684 -24.18 3.47 -9.23
C GLY A 684 -25.50 4.04 -8.71
N ALA A 685 -25.69 5.35 -8.90
CA ALA A 685 -26.90 6.09 -8.51
C ALA A 685 -28.20 5.56 -9.15
N ASN A 686 -28.11 4.77 -10.22
CA ASN A 686 -29.24 4.19 -10.96
C ASN A 686 -29.75 2.85 -10.38
N GLY A 687 -29.10 2.30 -9.35
CA GLY A 687 -29.52 1.02 -8.73
C GLY A 687 -30.99 1.03 -8.24
N PRO A 688 -31.79 -0.03 -8.48
CA PRO A 688 -33.24 -0.01 -8.23
C PRO A 688 -33.62 0.36 -6.80
N ARG A 689 -34.58 1.28 -6.63
CA ARG A 689 -35.07 1.70 -5.29
C ARG A 689 -35.59 0.52 -4.48
N GLU A 690 -36.41 -0.34 -5.09
CA GLU A 690 -36.98 -1.52 -4.43
C GLU A 690 -35.91 -2.46 -3.86
N ARG A 691 -34.75 -2.60 -4.52
CA ARG A 691 -33.64 -3.43 -4.04
C ARG A 691 -32.86 -2.78 -2.90
N VAL A 692 -32.73 -1.45 -2.90
CA VAL A 692 -32.18 -0.70 -1.75
C VAL A 692 -33.09 -0.85 -0.53
N ASP A 693 -34.39 -0.60 -0.73
CA ASP A 693 -35.39 -0.65 0.34
C ASP A 693 -35.54 -2.10 0.90
N GLN A 694 -35.40 -3.13 0.05
CA GLN A 694 -35.32 -4.54 0.47
C GLN A 694 -34.07 -4.83 1.32
N LEU A 695 -32.86 -4.49 0.85
CA LEU A 695 -31.61 -4.76 1.58
C LEU A 695 -31.55 -4.02 2.92
N HIS A 696 -32.11 -2.81 2.99
CA HIS A 696 -32.30 -2.10 4.26
C HIS A 696 -33.21 -2.90 5.20
N GLY A 697 -34.33 -3.43 4.70
CA GLY A 697 -35.24 -4.28 5.48
C GLY A 697 -34.55 -5.52 6.04
N GLU A 698 -33.79 -6.24 5.22
CA GLU A 698 -33.05 -7.44 5.60
C GLU A 698 -31.97 -7.15 6.66
N LEU A 699 -31.27 -6.00 6.56
CA LEU A 699 -30.34 -5.53 7.59
C LEU A 699 -31.04 -5.20 8.92
N GLN A 700 -32.21 -4.56 8.86
CA GLN A 700 -33.02 -4.27 10.06
C GLN A 700 -33.56 -5.54 10.73
N ASP A 701 -33.88 -6.58 9.97
CA ASP A 701 -34.27 -7.89 10.51
C ASP A 701 -33.08 -8.60 11.18
N ILE A 702 -31.88 -8.57 10.59
CA ILE A 702 -30.66 -9.07 11.26
C ILE A 702 -30.44 -8.32 12.58
N TRP A 703 -30.61 -6.99 12.61
CA TRP A 703 -30.45 -6.16 13.82
C TRP A 703 -31.49 -6.50 14.90
N ARG A 704 -32.74 -6.80 14.51
CA ARG A 704 -33.80 -7.30 15.41
C ARG A 704 -33.51 -8.69 15.97
N GLU A 705 -32.90 -9.57 15.18
CA GLU A 705 -32.61 -10.97 15.52
C GLU A 705 -31.32 -11.17 16.35
N ILE A 706 -30.58 -10.11 16.68
CA ILE A 706 -29.39 -10.21 17.54
C ILE A 706 -29.81 -10.68 18.96
N PRO A 707 -29.18 -11.74 19.51
CA PRO A 707 -29.43 -12.21 20.87
C PRO A 707 -29.18 -11.11 21.90
N GLY A 708 -29.91 -11.12 23.02
CA GLY A 708 -29.76 -10.12 24.09
C GLY A 708 -28.31 -9.93 24.54
N TRP A 709 -27.53 -11.01 24.64
CA TRP A 709 -26.11 -10.94 25.04
C TRP A 709 -25.21 -10.22 24.03
N LEU A 710 -25.61 -10.12 22.76
CA LEU A 710 -24.86 -9.47 21.69
C LEU A 710 -25.44 -8.10 21.27
N ARG A 711 -26.64 -7.73 21.73
CA ARG A 711 -27.22 -6.40 21.48
C ARG A 711 -26.46 -5.30 22.22
N LEU A 712 -26.27 -4.16 21.57
CA LEU A 712 -25.67 -2.95 22.17
C LEU A 712 -26.69 -2.12 22.96
N LYS A 713 -27.92 -1.99 22.42
CA LYS A 713 -29.07 -1.38 23.08
C LYS A 713 -29.86 -2.46 23.81
N ASP A 714 -30.19 -2.21 25.07
CA ASP A 714 -30.81 -3.21 25.97
C ASP A 714 -30.00 -4.54 26.01
N PRO A 715 -28.73 -4.53 26.50
CA PRO A 715 -27.91 -5.72 26.57
C PRO A 715 -28.35 -6.66 27.70
N ASP A 716 -28.47 -7.95 27.40
CA ASP A 716 -28.46 -8.99 28.44
C ASP A 716 -27.04 -9.12 28.99
N ARG A 717 -26.89 -8.85 30.29
CA ARG A 717 -25.61 -8.81 31.01
C ARG A 717 -25.38 -10.02 31.91
N ALA A 718 -26.21 -11.07 31.84
CA ALA A 718 -26.11 -12.25 32.71
C ALA A 718 -24.74 -12.96 32.70
N TRP A 719 -23.89 -12.66 31.72
CA TRP A 719 -22.54 -13.22 31.55
C TRP A 719 -21.41 -12.16 31.56
N ASP A 720 -21.68 -10.88 31.85
CA ASP A 720 -20.66 -9.82 31.79
C ASP A 720 -19.50 -10.06 32.77
N ASP A 721 -19.82 -10.55 33.98
CA ASP A 721 -18.85 -10.87 35.03
C ASP A 721 -18.24 -12.28 34.90
N HIS A 722 -18.65 -13.07 33.89
CA HIS A 722 -18.15 -14.43 33.72
C HIS A 722 -16.75 -14.41 33.04
N PRO A 723 -15.70 -15.03 33.61
CA PRO A 723 -14.32 -14.87 33.13
C PRO A 723 -14.10 -15.24 31.65
N GLU A 724 -14.80 -16.25 31.14
CA GLU A 724 -14.71 -16.69 29.73
C GLU A 724 -15.51 -15.79 28.77
N CYS A 725 -16.29 -14.85 29.30
CA CYS A 725 -17.19 -13.96 28.57
C CYS A 725 -16.82 -12.47 28.70
N ALA A 726 -15.67 -12.14 29.31
CA ALA A 726 -15.18 -10.76 29.48
C ALA A 726 -15.01 -9.96 28.16
N TRP A 727 -15.07 -10.63 27.00
CA TRP A 727 -15.09 -10.03 25.66
C TRP A 727 -16.47 -9.51 25.23
N LEU A 728 -17.56 -9.86 25.92
CA LEU A 728 -18.95 -9.50 25.57
C LEU A 728 -19.19 -7.99 25.41
N PRO A 729 -18.74 -7.10 26.33
CA PRO A 729 -18.95 -5.66 26.17
C PRO A 729 -18.37 -5.10 24.86
N ALA A 730 -17.19 -5.57 24.46
CA ALA A 730 -16.56 -5.17 23.20
C ALA A 730 -17.23 -5.83 21.98
N ALA A 731 -17.69 -7.08 22.09
CA ALA A 731 -18.42 -7.75 21.02
C ALA A 731 -19.75 -7.10 20.64
N ARG A 732 -20.52 -6.61 21.62
CA ARG A 732 -21.76 -5.84 21.38
C ARG A 732 -21.49 -4.60 20.54
N VAL A 733 -20.43 -3.88 20.90
CA VAL A 733 -19.98 -2.67 20.20
C VAL A 733 -19.51 -2.99 18.77
N LEU A 734 -18.66 -4.01 18.60
CA LEU A 734 -18.19 -4.44 17.27
C LEU A 734 -19.33 -4.94 16.37
N MET A 735 -20.33 -5.64 16.92
CA MET A 735 -21.48 -6.09 16.12
C MET A 735 -22.34 -4.92 15.63
N SER A 736 -22.51 -3.88 16.46
CA SER A 736 -23.18 -2.64 16.03
C SER A 736 -22.40 -1.92 14.92
N GLN A 737 -21.06 -1.84 15.02
CA GLN A 737 -20.23 -1.23 13.98
C GLN A 737 -20.38 -1.93 12.62
N VAL A 738 -20.46 -3.27 12.59
CA VAL A 738 -20.69 -4.01 11.34
C VAL A 738 -21.98 -3.54 10.67
N LEU A 739 -23.13 -3.64 11.35
CA LEU A 739 -24.43 -3.32 10.74
C LEU A 739 -24.59 -1.83 10.41
N SER A 740 -24.06 -0.92 11.22
CA SER A 740 -24.01 0.50 10.87
C SER A 740 -23.15 0.76 9.62
N PHE A 741 -22.04 0.03 9.43
CA PHE A 741 -21.23 0.12 8.21
C PHE A 741 -21.98 -0.41 6.97
N GLU A 742 -22.72 -1.52 7.08
CA GLU A 742 -23.46 -2.07 5.94
C GLU A 742 -24.59 -1.12 5.50
N LEU A 743 -25.29 -0.49 6.45
CA LEU A 743 -26.28 0.55 6.15
C LEU A 743 -25.64 1.81 5.54
N MET A 744 -24.46 2.24 6.02
CA MET A 744 -23.70 3.32 5.38
C MET A 744 -23.34 2.98 3.94
N ALA A 745 -22.78 1.79 3.69
CA ALA A 745 -22.38 1.33 2.36
C ALA A 745 -23.57 1.22 1.39
N LEU A 746 -24.71 0.68 1.85
CA LEU A 746 -25.94 0.58 1.07
C LEU A 746 -26.50 1.94 0.61
N HIS A 747 -26.45 2.96 1.47
CA HIS A 747 -27.02 4.27 1.16
C HIS A 747 -26.02 5.29 0.56
N ARG A 748 -24.70 5.10 0.73
CA ARG A 748 -23.64 5.99 0.21
C ARG A 748 -23.80 6.35 -1.28
N PRO A 749 -24.06 5.42 -2.22
CA PRO A 749 -24.21 5.74 -3.65
C PRO A 749 -25.44 6.62 -4.00
N TYR A 750 -26.35 6.83 -3.04
CA TYR A 750 -27.66 7.46 -3.26
C TYR A 750 -27.85 8.77 -2.50
N VAL A 751 -26.86 9.22 -1.70
CA VAL A 751 -27.02 10.45 -0.89
C VAL A 751 -27.26 11.69 -1.75
N PHE A 752 -26.68 11.77 -2.95
CA PHE A 752 -26.92 12.89 -3.86
C PHE A 752 -28.32 12.86 -4.49
N THR A 753 -28.89 11.68 -4.71
CA THR A 753 -30.12 11.49 -5.52
C THR A 753 -31.38 11.17 -4.71
N ARG A 754 -31.28 10.79 -3.44
CA ARG A 754 -32.43 10.33 -2.62
C ARG A 754 -32.37 10.89 -1.20
N THR A 755 -33.35 11.74 -0.84
CA THR A 755 -33.52 12.28 0.52
C THR A 755 -33.65 11.18 1.57
N ASP A 756 -34.39 10.10 1.27
CA ASP A 756 -34.52 8.94 2.16
C ASP A 756 -33.15 8.29 2.46
N SER A 757 -32.29 8.12 1.44
CA SER A 757 -30.93 7.60 1.64
C SER A 757 -30.04 8.56 2.42
N ARG A 758 -30.20 9.89 2.30
CA ARG A 758 -29.49 10.84 3.17
C ARG A 758 -29.86 10.64 4.63
N LYS A 759 -31.16 10.50 4.92
CA LYS A 759 -31.67 10.27 6.28
C LYS A 759 -31.09 9.01 6.92
N GLU A 760 -31.13 7.89 6.19
CA GLU A 760 -30.64 6.61 6.72
C GLU A 760 -29.11 6.54 6.76
N ALA A 761 -28.39 7.17 5.82
CA ALA A 761 -26.94 7.33 5.89
C ALA A 761 -26.50 8.20 7.09
N LEU A 762 -27.22 9.29 7.38
CA LEU A 762 -26.97 10.13 8.58
C LEU A 762 -27.15 9.33 9.87
N LYS A 763 -28.27 8.62 10.02
CA LYS A 763 -28.53 7.74 11.17
C LYS A 763 -27.44 6.68 11.34
N ALA A 764 -27.12 5.94 10.27
CA ALA A 764 -26.11 4.89 10.32
C ALA A 764 -24.71 5.44 10.67
N SER A 765 -24.37 6.63 10.16
CA SER A 765 -23.12 7.33 10.51
C SER A 765 -23.10 7.75 11.99
N LEU A 766 -24.22 8.26 12.54
CA LEU A 766 -24.33 8.59 13.96
C LEU A 766 -24.19 7.34 14.85
N GLU A 767 -24.90 6.26 14.52
CA GLU A 767 -24.81 4.99 15.28
C GLU A 767 -23.41 4.36 15.21
N MET A 768 -22.73 4.45 14.06
CA MET A 768 -21.33 4.09 13.93
C MET A 768 -20.44 4.96 14.84
N LEU A 769 -20.59 6.29 14.80
CA LEU A 769 -19.77 7.20 15.60
C LEU A 769 -19.99 7.04 17.12
N ASP A 770 -21.19 6.62 17.53
CA ASP A 770 -21.51 6.30 18.91
C ASP A 770 -20.94 4.93 19.33
N ALA A 771 -21.05 3.91 18.47
CA ALA A 771 -20.39 2.63 18.68
C ALA A 771 -18.85 2.78 18.72
N GLN A 772 -18.26 3.67 17.92
CA GLN A 772 -16.82 3.98 17.98
C GLN A 772 -16.42 4.73 19.25
N ARG A 773 -17.29 5.60 19.80
CA ARG A 773 -17.09 6.24 21.11
C ARG A 773 -17.03 5.20 22.23
N LEU A 774 -17.96 4.26 22.24
CA LEU A 774 -17.98 3.15 23.22
C LEU A 774 -16.80 2.19 23.02
N HIS A 775 -16.38 1.94 21.79
CA HIS A 775 -15.20 1.12 21.48
C HIS A 775 -13.92 1.73 22.03
N PHE A 776 -13.72 3.03 21.79
CA PHE A 776 -12.57 3.77 22.29
C PHE A 776 -12.48 3.73 23.82
N ALA A 777 -13.62 3.86 24.52
CA ALA A 777 -13.69 3.76 25.98
C ALA A 777 -13.39 2.36 26.55
N LEU A 778 -13.58 1.29 25.76
CA LEU A 778 -13.24 -0.09 26.14
C LEU A 778 -11.79 -0.49 25.82
N LEU A 779 -11.07 0.32 25.04
CA LEU A 779 -9.71 0.00 24.57
C LEU A 779 -8.64 0.62 25.47
N LYS A 780 -7.58 -0.14 25.73
CA LYS A 780 -6.38 0.33 26.44
C LYS A 780 -5.51 1.18 25.49
N ARG A 781 -4.72 2.11 26.04
CA ARG A 781 -3.90 3.05 25.25
C ARG A 781 -2.95 2.38 24.24
N ASN A 782 -2.42 1.20 24.55
CA ASN A 782 -1.57 0.42 23.64
C ASN A 782 -2.33 -0.08 22.39
N MET A 783 -3.66 -0.21 22.49
CA MET A 783 -4.53 -0.72 21.42
C MET A 783 -5.02 0.36 20.45
N TYR A 784 -4.73 1.65 20.69
CA TYR A 784 -5.22 2.80 19.89
C TYR A 784 -4.74 2.81 18.42
N LYS A 785 -3.78 1.95 18.05
CA LYS A 785 -3.37 1.72 16.66
C LYS A 785 -4.34 0.86 15.85
N THR A 786 -5.31 0.19 16.49
CA THR A 786 -6.26 -0.68 15.80
C THR A 786 -7.03 0.06 14.71
N PHE A 787 -6.94 -0.43 13.46
CA PHE A 787 -7.57 0.20 12.30
C PHE A 787 -9.10 0.30 12.42
N SER A 788 -9.74 -0.53 13.25
CA SER A 788 -11.19 -0.46 13.48
C SER A 788 -11.66 0.85 14.11
N LEU A 789 -10.83 1.51 14.93
CA LEU A 789 -11.11 2.87 15.42
C LEU A 789 -10.99 3.91 14.30
N PHE A 790 -10.02 3.74 13.40
CA PHE A 790 -9.77 4.68 12.32
C PHE A 790 -10.88 4.66 11.28
N PHE A 791 -11.11 3.53 10.60
CA PHE A 791 -11.99 3.51 9.42
C PHE A 791 -13.44 3.87 9.78
N GLY A 792 -13.98 3.29 10.85
CA GLY A 792 -15.36 3.53 11.24
C GLY A 792 -15.60 4.92 11.86
N THR A 793 -14.56 5.56 12.42
CA THR A 793 -14.67 6.98 12.81
C THR A 793 -14.60 7.88 11.57
N PHE A 794 -13.62 7.65 10.69
CA PHE A 794 -13.34 8.53 9.55
C PHE A 794 -14.46 8.48 8.49
N ASP A 795 -14.84 7.28 8.04
CA ASP A 795 -15.82 7.09 6.96
C ASP A 795 -17.20 7.66 7.36
N ALA A 796 -17.60 7.45 8.62
CA ALA A 796 -18.85 7.98 9.16
C ALA A 796 -18.83 9.50 9.38
N VAL A 797 -17.76 10.07 9.94
CA VAL A 797 -17.73 11.53 10.16
C VAL A 797 -17.65 12.29 8.83
N VAL A 798 -16.93 11.77 7.83
CA VAL A 798 -16.88 12.37 6.49
C VAL A 798 -18.23 12.24 5.77
N LEU A 799 -18.85 11.05 5.76
CA LEU A 799 -20.16 10.85 5.12
C LEU A 799 -21.24 11.76 5.74
N MET A 800 -21.33 11.77 7.08
CA MET A 800 -22.24 12.63 7.84
C MET A 800 -22.04 14.11 7.53
N THR A 801 -20.78 14.56 7.49
CA THR A 801 -20.48 15.99 7.30
C THR A 801 -20.67 16.44 5.87
N THR A 802 -20.35 15.59 4.88
CA THR A 802 -20.62 15.84 3.46
C THR A 802 -22.13 16.05 3.21
N ILE A 803 -22.99 15.27 3.87
CA ILE A 803 -24.45 15.46 3.78
C ILE A 803 -24.86 16.84 4.32
N TYR A 804 -24.32 17.29 5.45
CA TYR A 804 -24.64 18.63 5.99
C TYR A 804 -23.97 19.79 5.24
N ILE A 805 -22.83 19.60 4.58
CA ILE A 805 -22.20 20.62 3.73
C ILE A 805 -23.04 20.89 2.48
N LEU A 806 -23.59 19.84 1.87
CA LEU A 806 -24.36 19.90 0.61
C LEU A 806 -25.87 20.13 0.82
N PHE A 807 -26.43 19.64 1.93
CA PHE A 807 -27.86 19.72 2.25
C PHE A 807 -28.10 20.36 3.66
N PRO A 808 -27.55 21.55 3.96
CA PRO A 808 -27.50 22.15 5.32
C PRO A 808 -28.86 22.48 5.97
N LYS A 809 -29.95 22.33 5.22
CA LYS A 809 -31.34 22.57 5.65
C LYS A 809 -32.11 21.28 5.97
N GLU A 810 -31.60 20.11 5.56
CA GLU A 810 -32.21 18.81 5.86
C GLU A 810 -31.84 18.32 7.27
N HIS A 811 -32.67 17.44 7.83
CA HIS A 811 -32.50 16.80 9.15
C HIS A 811 -31.97 17.72 10.27
N PRO A 812 -32.63 18.87 10.55
CA PRO A 812 -32.22 19.78 11.62
C PRO A 812 -32.35 19.16 13.02
N ASP A 813 -33.13 18.10 13.16
CA ASP A 813 -33.27 17.24 14.34
C ASP A 813 -32.01 16.43 14.66
N LEU A 814 -31.22 16.06 13.64
CA LEU A 814 -29.99 15.27 13.80
C LEU A 814 -28.71 16.14 13.82
N LEU A 815 -28.81 17.45 13.54
CA LEU A 815 -27.65 18.32 13.38
C LEU A 815 -26.85 18.53 14.69
N GLN A 816 -27.50 18.69 15.83
CA GLN A 816 -26.81 18.86 17.11
C GLN A 816 -26.04 17.59 17.53
N PRO A 817 -26.64 16.37 17.45
CA PRO A 817 -25.87 15.12 17.51
C PRO A 817 -24.70 15.08 16.53
N ALA A 818 -24.89 15.45 15.25
CA ALA A 818 -23.82 15.42 14.26
C ALA A 818 -22.63 16.33 14.60
N LEU A 819 -22.89 17.56 15.05
CA LEU A 819 -21.85 18.49 15.49
C LEU A 819 -21.10 17.98 16.73
N GLN A 820 -21.80 17.33 17.67
CA GLN A 820 -21.20 16.72 18.86
C GLN A 820 -20.36 15.48 18.51
N HIS A 821 -20.86 14.60 17.64
CA HIS A 821 -20.10 13.43 17.16
C HIS A 821 -18.89 13.83 16.30
N PHE A 822 -18.96 14.95 15.59
CA PHE A 822 -17.80 15.52 14.90
C PHE A 822 -16.70 15.90 15.88
N GLN A 823 -17.03 16.63 16.95
CA GLN A 823 -16.05 17.01 17.97
C GLN A 823 -15.43 15.77 18.64
N TRP A 824 -16.25 14.79 19.04
CA TRP A 824 -15.77 13.53 19.61
C TRP A 824 -14.94 12.66 18.64
N ALA A 825 -15.03 12.89 17.31
CA ALA A 825 -14.16 12.25 16.33
C ALA A 825 -12.78 12.92 16.26
N VAL A 826 -12.73 14.26 16.34
CA VAL A 826 -11.48 15.03 16.43
C VAL A 826 -10.72 14.67 17.72
N GLU A 827 -11.36 14.82 18.89
CA GLU A 827 -10.76 14.50 20.21
C GLU A 827 -10.21 13.06 20.27
N ARG A 828 -10.89 12.12 19.62
CA ARG A 828 -10.45 10.72 19.50
C ARG A 828 -9.20 10.57 18.63
N PHE A 829 -9.16 11.23 17.47
CA PHE A 829 -7.99 11.19 16.59
C PHE A 829 -6.79 11.95 17.18
N GLU A 830 -7.00 13.02 17.94
CA GLU A 830 -5.95 13.67 18.75
C GLU A 830 -5.34 12.68 19.74
N ALA A 831 -6.19 12.00 20.53
CA ALA A 831 -5.74 10.99 21.50
C ALA A 831 -5.07 9.76 20.87
N MET A 832 -5.45 9.40 19.63
CA MET A 832 -4.83 8.31 18.86
C MET A 832 -3.53 8.73 18.14
N SER A 833 -3.37 10.00 17.78
CA SER A 833 -2.35 10.51 16.85
C SER A 833 -0.91 10.09 17.20
N GLY A 834 -0.58 10.03 18.50
CA GLY A 834 0.75 9.65 19.00
C GLY A 834 1.09 8.15 18.90
N ARG A 835 0.13 7.28 18.54
CA ARG A 835 0.37 5.85 18.25
C ARG A 835 -0.27 5.36 16.94
N ASN A 836 -0.97 6.23 16.20
CA ASN A 836 -1.70 5.86 14.98
C ASN A 836 -1.45 6.91 13.87
N PRO A 837 -0.55 6.63 12.90
CA PRO A 837 -0.20 7.58 11.84
C PRO A 837 -1.39 8.02 10.98
N LEU A 838 -2.32 7.10 10.69
CA LEU A 838 -3.53 7.41 9.92
C LEU A 838 -4.42 8.41 10.67
N ALA A 839 -4.61 8.23 11.98
CA ALA A 839 -5.35 9.18 12.81
C ALA A 839 -4.68 10.56 12.87
N LYS A 840 -3.33 10.61 12.93
CA LYS A 840 -2.58 11.87 12.86
C LYS A 840 -2.83 12.60 11.52
N ALA A 841 -2.81 11.88 10.40
CA ALA A 841 -3.09 12.46 9.09
C ALA A 841 -4.55 12.95 8.98
N ALA A 842 -5.52 12.16 9.45
CA ALA A 842 -6.94 12.52 9.38
C ALA A 842 -7.31 13.85 10.06
N LEU A 843 -6.59 14.28 11.11
CA LEU A 843 -6.86 15.55 11.79
C LEU A 843 -6.80 16.76 10.84
N GLY A 844 -5.84 16.78 9.90
CA GLY A 844 -5.76 17.83 8.89
C GLY A 844 -7.00 17.89 7.99
N VAL A 845 -7.52 16.73 7.59
CA VAL A 845 -8.76 16.61 6.80
C VAL A 845 -9.96 17.07 7.61
N LEU A 846 -10.09 16.65 8.88
CA LEU A 846 -11.21 17.03 9.73
C LEU A 846 -11.23 18.54 10.01
N HIS A 847 -10.09 19.18 10.24
CA HIS A 847 -10.04 20.65 10.41
C HIS A 847 -10.49 21.39 9.15
N ALA A 848 -10.09 20.94 7.96
CA ALA A 848 -10.53 21.53 6.69
C ALA A 848 -12.03 21.29 6.41
N ILE A 849 -12.54 20.10 6.72
CA ILE A 849 -13.97 19.77 6.62
C ILE A 849 -14.79 20.61 7.61
N ARG A 850 -14.28 20.84 8.83
CA ARG A 850 -14.96 21.65 9.85
C ARG A 850 -15.21 23.08 9.37
N LEU A 851 -14.19 23.73 8.80
CA LEU A 851 -14.30 25.08 8.25
C LEU A 851 -15.37 25.20 7.14
N ARG A 852 -15.57 24.13 6.35
CA ARG A 852 -16.64 24.09 5.33
C ARG A 852 -18.02 23.86 5.96
N LEU A 853 -18.12 22.97 6.95
CA LEU A 853 -19.36 22.74 7.69
C LEU A 853 -19.84 24.03 8.36
N ASP A 854 -18.96 24.75 9.05
CA ASP A 854 -19.30 26.02 9.69
C ASP A 854 -19.69 27.10 8.67
N ARG A 855 -19.12 27.09 7.45
CA ARG A 855 -19.55 27.98 6.35
C ARG A 855 -20.95 27.62 5.83
N SER A 856 -21.20 26.36 5.45
CA SER A 856 -22.52 25.90 4.96
C SER A 856 -23.63 26.07 5.99
N LEU A 857 -23.31 25.93 7.28
CA LEU A 857 -24.26 26.19 8.37
C LEU A 857 -24.37 27.69 8.70
N GLY A 858 -23.33 28.50 8.45
CA GLY A 858 -23.38 29.96 8.60
C GLY A 858 -24.35 30.64 7.64
N GLU A 859 -24.52 30.12 6.43
CA GLU A 859 -25.51 30.62 5.46
C GLU A 859 -26.97 30.45 5.93
N ARG A 860 -27.21 29.55 6.89
CA ARG A 860 -28.52 29.40 7.57
C ARG A 860 -28.87 30.60 8.47
N ALA A 861 -27.90 31.45 8.82
CA ALA A 861 -28.07 32.57 9.74
C ALA A 861 -28.32 33.94 9.06
N LYS A 862 -28.17 34.04 7.74
CA LYS A 862 -28.55 35.26 7.00
C LYS A 862 -30.09 35.31 6.82
N PRO A 863 -30.79 36.35 7.31
CA PRO A 863 -32.17 36.59 6.90
C PRO A 863 -32.22 36.89 5.40
N SER A 864 -33.23 36.37 4.70
CA SER A 864 -33.50 36.84 3.33
C SER A 864 -33.78 38.35 3.35
N PRO A 865 -33.27 39.13 2.38
CA PRO A 865 -33.65 40.53 2.26
C PRO A 865 -35.16 40.62 2.05
N ALA A 866 -35.83 41.42 2.87
CA ALA A 866 -37.27 41.61 2.75
C ALA A 866 -37.60 42.30 1.41
N SER A 867 -38.58 41.76 0.69
CA SER A 867 -39.15 42.45 -0.48
C SER A 867 -39.85 43.72 -0.03
N GLU A 868 -39.38 44.88 -0.50
CA GLU A 868 -40.06 46.15 -0.25
C GLU A 868 -41.49 46.13 -0.84
N PRO A 869 -42.51 46.59 -0.09
CA PRO A 869 -43.89 46.55 -0.57
C PRO A 869 -44.14 47.61 -1.64
N ALA A 870 -44.66 47.19 -2.79
CA ALA A 870 -45.04 48.09 -3.87
C ALA A 870 -46.11 49.11 -3.42
N SER A 871 -45.84 50.39 -3.62
CA SER A 871 -46.73 51.48 -3.20
C SER A 871 -48.03 51.53 -4.02
N THR A 872 -49.18 51.36 -3.37
CA THR A 872 -50.50 51.73 -3.92
C THR A 872 -51.26 52.61 -2.92
N GLY A 873 -52.16 53.46 -3.45
CA GLY A 873 -52.57 54.71 -2.79
C GLY A 873 -53.79 54.65 -1.86
N SER A 874 -53.79 55.62 -0.93
CA SER A 874 -54.88 56.06 -0.04
C SER A 874 -56.34 55.90 -0.55
N SER A 875 -57.19 55.28 0.27
CA SER A 875 -58.48 55.87 0.70
C SER A 875 -59.01 55.19 1.99
N GLY A 876 -59.83 55.89 2.79
CA GLY A 876 -60.29 55.46 4.14
C GLY A 876 -61.30 54.29 4.17
N ASN A 877 -61.75 53.78 5.33
CA ASN A 877 -62.27 54.50 6.51
C ASN A 877 -62.37 53.62 7.79
N ALA A 878 -62.62 54.29 8.93
CA ALA A 878 -63.44 53.90 10.10
C ALA A 878 -63.12 52.63 10.97
N TRP A 879 -62.91 52.87 12.28
CA TRP A 879 -63.77 52.49 13.44
C TRP A 879 -64.74 51.29 13.25
N ASP A 880 -64.93 50.31 14.15
CA ASP A 880 -64.55 50.07 15.58
C ASP A 880 -64.01 48.61 15.73
N ASP A 881 -63.71 47.94 16.87
CA ASP A 881 -64.41 47.80 18.16
C ASP A 881 -63.52 47.14 19.28
N THR A 882 -64.11 46.79 20.43
CA THR A 882 -63.48 46.69 21.77
C THR A 882 -63.19 45.26 22.31
N PRO A 883 -62.26 45.10 23.30
CA PRO A 883 -61.91 43.81 23.95
C PRO A 883 -62.79 43.50 25.19
N PRO A 884 -62.65 42.31 25.82
CA PRO A 884 -62.11 42.32 27.20
C PRO A 884 -61.37 41.04 27.73
N THR A 885 -60.49 41.27 28.72
CA THR A 885 -60.13 40.44 29.91
C THR A 885 -59.91 38.92 29.87
N SER A 886 -58.85 38.47 30.56
CA SER A 886 -58.71 37.14 31.19
C SER A 886 -58.55 37.24 32.72
N LEU A 887 -58.69 36.12 33.44
CA LEU A 887 -58.64 36.03 34.92
C LEU A 887 -57.72 34.90 35.42
N ASP A 888 -57.14 35.10 36.60
CA ASP A 888 -56.43 34.12 37.46
C ASP A 888 -57.47 33.23 38.23
N PRO A 889 -57.14 32.21 39.09
CA PRO A 889 -55.93 32.06 39.92
C PRO A 889 -55.30 30.64 40.05
N SER A 890 -54.17 30.58 40.77
CA SER A 890 -53.53 29.35 41.30
C SER A 890 -54.17 28.82 42.61
N PRO A 891 -53.85 27.56 43.02
CA PRO A 891 -53.28 27.38 44.37
C PRO A 891 -52.19 26.27 44.49
N GLY A 892 -51.59 26.14 45.69
CA GLY A 892 -50.42 25.29 45.97
C GLY A 892 -50.63 23.97 46.76
N PRO A 893 -49.59 23.41 47.42
CA PRO A 893 -49.48 21.99 47.81
C PRO A 893 -49.67 21.69 49.32
N PRO A 894 -49.64 20.40 49.73
CA PRO A 894 -49.24 19.98 51.08
C PRO A 894 -48.07 18.95 51.11
N SER A 895 -47.58 18.63 52.31
CA SER A 895 -46.42 17.72 52.56
C SER A 895 -46.61 16.85 53.83
N THR A 896 -45.56 16.11 54.25
CA THR A 896 -45.39 15.22 55.45
C THR A 896 -45.73 13.72 55.28
N GLY A 897 -45.06 12.75 55.94
CA GLY A 897 -43.73 12.80 56.62
C GLY A 897 -43.42 11.69 57.66
N ARG A 898 -42.16 11.20 57.70
CA ARG A 898 -41.47 10.35 58.75
C ARG A 898 -42.00 8.90 58.94
N LEU A 899 -41.24 7.89 59.44
CA LEU A 899 -39.89 7.75 60.07
C LEU A 899 -39.06 6.61 59.38
N ALA A 900 -37.76 6.28 59.62
CA ALA A 900 -36.53 7.03 59.97
C ALA A 900 -35.46 6.33 60.89
N GLU A 901 -35.39 4.99 60.97
CA GLU A 901 -34.41 4.19 61.78
C GLU A 901 -33.99 2.89 61.03
N GLU A 902 -32.86 2.19 61.22
CA GLU A 902 -31.51 2.47 61.79
C GLU A 902 -30.48 1.39 61.29
N ARG A 903 -29.23 1.78 60.96
CA ARG A 903 -27.91 1.08 61.14
C ARG A 903 -26.94 0.92 59.94
N HIS A 904 -25.82 1.62 60.08
CA HIS A 904 -24.44 1.36 59.63
C HIS A 904 -24.14 0.49 58.39
N THR A 905 -23.55 1.15 57.38
CA THR A 905 -22.39 0.64 56.64
C THR A 905 -21.27 1.70 56.63
N SER A 906 -20.01 1.28 56.51
CA SER A 906 -18.83 2.13 56.69
C SER A 906 -18.18 2.56 55.36
N SER A 907 -17.64 3.78 55.33
CA SER A 907 -16.95 4.38 54.19
C SER A 907 -15.58 3.79 53.87
N PHE A 908 -15.18 3.88 52.60
CA PHE A 908 -13.80 4.24 52.21
C PHE A 908 -13.88 5.34 51.14
N SER A 909 -12.90 6.26 51.10
CA SER A 909 -13.00 7.49 50.31
C SER A 909 -12.25 7.42 48.97
N ALA A 910 -12.70 8.25 48.03
CA ALA A 910 -11.87 8.73 46.93
C ALA A 910 -10.98 9.89 47.40
N THR A 911 -9.96 10.24 46.62
CA THR A 911 -9.07 11.40 46.85
C THR A 911 -9.05 12.32 45.64
N GLU A 912 -9.02 13.63 45.90
CA GLU A 912 -9.17 14.70 44.92
C GLU A 912 -7.86 15.04 44.18
N TYR A 913 -7.98 15.79 43.08
CA TYR A 913 -6.94 16.67 42.54
C TYR A 913 -7.56 18.05 42.19
N PRO A 914 -6.77 19.14 42.14
CA PRO A 914 -7.22 20.46 42.63
C PRO A 914 -7.88 21.39 41.60
N PRO A 915 -8.60 22.44 42.06
CA PRO A 915 -9.20 23.48 41.22
C PRO A 915 -8.25 24.67 40.98
N SER A 916 -8.43 25.37 39.84
CA SER A 916 -7.90 26.73 39.66
C SER A 916 -8.80 27.60 38.76
N SER A 917 -9.42 28.60 39.39
CA SER A 917 -9.92 29.88 38.86
C SER A 917 -10.19 30.04 37.35
N SER A 918 -11.46 30.29 37.01
CA SER A 918 -11.84 31.00 35.79
C SER A 918 -11.55 32.51 35.90
N GLN A 919 -11.02 33.12 34.84
CA GLN A 919 -11.08 34.56 34.60
C GLN A 919 -11.41 34.80 33.12
N HIS A 920 -12.50 35.53 32.86
CA HIS A 920 -12.81 36.06 31.53
C HIS A 920 -12.06 37.37 31.29
N PRO A 921 -11.38 37.53 30.15
CA PRO A 921 -11.22 38.83 29.51
C PRO A 921 -12.36 39.04 28.50
N SER A 922 -13.20 40.06 28.72
CA SER A 922 -14.10 40.55 27.68
C SER A 922 -13.29 41.35 26.66
N ILE A 923 -13.58 41.18 25.36
CA ILE A 923 -13.06 42.04 24.30
C ILE A 923 -14.23 42.47 23.40
N ASP A 924 -14.73 43.67 23.66
CA ASP A 924 -15.38 44.47 22.61
C ASP A 924 -14.28 45.04 21.71
N GLY A 925 -14.37 44.81 20.39
CA GLY A 925 -13.34 45.25 19.45
C GLY A 925 -13.74 45.02 18.00
N ALA A 926 -14.04 46.14 17.31
CA ALA A 926 -14.37 46.32 15.89
C ALA A 926 -14.14 45.15 14.91
N ALA A 927 -15.14 44.92 14.05
CA ALA A 927 -14.98 44.10 12.85
C ALA A 927 -13.96 44.73 11.89
N PRO A 928 -13.04 43.94 11.28
CA PRO A 928 -12.27 44.38 10.14
C PRO A 928 -13.11 44.26 8.86
N GLU A 929 -13.35 45.38 8.19
CA GLU A 929 -13.74 45.38 6.78
C GLU A 929 -12.48 45.10 5.94
N ASP A 930 -12.29 43.85 5.52
CA ASP A 930 -11.52 43.56 4.30
C ASP A 930 -12.03 42.29 3.63
N ALA A 931 -12.27 42.37 2.31
CA ALA A 931 -12.87 41.32 1.50
C ALA A 931 -11.86 40.85 0.44
N GLY A 932 -10.81 40.17 0.90
CA GLY A 932 -9.75 39.59 0.06
C GLY A 932 -9.88 38.08 -0.14
N ASP A 933 -9.43 37.58 -1.29
CA ASP A 933 -9.60 36.19 -1.72
C ASP A 933 -9.03 35.15 -0.75
N PHE A 934 -9.88 34.22 -0.32
CA PHE A 934 -9.49 33.15 0.59
C PHE A 934 -9.20 31.84 -0.17
N ASN A 935 -7.94 31.66 -0.53
CA ASN A 935 -7.41 30.51 -1.29
C ASN A 935 -7.80 29.16 -0.62
N TRP A 936 -8.23 28.19 -1.42
CA TRP A 936 -8.80 26.90 -1.00
C TRP A 936 -7.74 25.86 -0.58
N SER A 937 -6.54 26.31 -0.20
CA SER A 937 -5.42 25.43 0.16
C SER A 937 -5.70 24.68 1.46
N LEU A 938 -5.44 23.38 1.47
CA LEU A 938 -5.09 22.66 2.70
C LEU A 938 -3.77 23.23 3.26
N PRO A 939 -3.43 22.98 4.55
CA PRO A 939 -2.10 23.29 5.07
C PRO A 939 -1.01 22.77 4.12
N THR A 940 0.00 23.59 3.85
CA THR A 940 1.07 23.29 2.87
C THR A 940 1.82 21.99 3.12
N ASP A 941 1.72 21.50 4.36
CA ASP A 941 2.45 20.36 4.89
C ASP A 941 1.59 19.08 4.88
N PHE A 942 0.41 19.13 4.24
CA PHE A 942 -0.55 18.03 4.19
C PHE A 942 -0.22 17.02 3.07
N ASP A 943 0.49 15.95 3.43
CA ASP A 943 0.76 14.83 2.52
C ASP A 943 -0.45 13.90 2.36
N TRP A 944 -1.08 13.92 1.18
CA TRP A 944 -2.13 13.00 0.79
C TRP A 944 -1.68 11.53 0.69
N ALA A 945 -0.39 11.24 0.43
CA ALA A 945 0.09 9.85 0.35
C ALA A 945 0.07 9.13 1.71
N SER A 946 0.12 9.87 2.81
CA SER A 946 -0.07 9.37 4.17
C SER A 946 -1.49 8.83 4.45
N VAL A 947 -2.48 9.24 3.66
CA VAL A 947 -3.88 8.80 3.78
C VAL A 947 -4.17 7.73 2.73
N GLN A 948 -4.11 6.46 3.14
CA GLN A 948 -4.44 5.32 2.27
C GLN A 948 -5.87 5.45 1.69
N PRO A 949 -6.09 5.24 0.37
CA PRO A 949 -7.42 5.29 -0.23
C PRO A 949 -8.40 4.26 0.37
N ILE A 950 -9.25 4.75 1.25
CA ILE A 950 -10.53 4.16 1.69
C ILE A 950 -11.69 4.87 0.98
N PHE A 951 -12.89 4.29 0.94
CA PHE A 951 -14.02 4.86 0.18
C PHE A 951 -14.27 6.35 0.43
N ALA A 952 -14.49 6.81 1.67
CA ALA A 952 -14.68 8.23 1.98
C ALA A 952 -13.50 9.16 1.62
N THR A 953 -12.31 8.62 1.36
CA THR A 953 -11.16 9.40 0.85
C THR A 953 -11.02 9.34 -0.67
N GLY A 954 -11.52 8.27 -1.32
CA GLY A 954 -11.53 8.15 -2.78
C GLY A 954 -12.32 9.29 -3.42
N ASP A 955 -13.51 9.60 -2.90
CA ASP A 955 -14.33 10.70 -3.43
C ASP A 955 -13.72 12.10 -3.19
N LEU A 956 -12.87 12.25 -2.16
CA LEU A 956 -12.10 13.47 -1.91
C LEU A 956 -10.85 13.58 -2.81
N ILE A 957 -10.18 12.46 -3.10
CA ILE A 957 -8.93 12.39 -3.89
C ILE A 957 -9.21 12.44 -5.40
N TYR A 958 -10.33 11.86 -5.85
CA TYR A 958 -10.74 11.81 -7.26
C TYR A 958 -11.80 12.87 -7.64
N GLY A 959 -12.22 13.73 -6.70
CA GLY A 959 -13.02 14.93 -7.00
C GLY A 959 -14.52 14.72 -7.17
N ASN A 960 -15.12 13.66 -6.60
CA ASN A 960 -16.52 13.29 -6.83
C ASN A 960 -17.56 14.04 -5.96
N LEU A 961 -17.15 14.98 -5.10
CA LEU A 961 -18.04 15.61 -4.11
C LEU A 961 -18.67 16.94 -4.56
N SER A 962 -19.56 16.90 -5.57
CA SER A 962 -20.50 18.00 -5.86
C SER A 962 -21.79 17.55 -6.55
N GLY A 963 -22.94 17.95 -5.99
CA GLY A 963 -24.28 17.95 -6.62
C GLY A 963 -25.04 19.21 -6.15
N THR A 964 -26.29 19.54 -6.54
CA THR A 964 -27.39 18.85 -7.26
C THR A 964 -28.18 19.93 -8.07
N ALA A 965 -29.36 19.80 -8.71
CA ALA A 965 -30.47 18.83 -8.67
C ALA A 965 -31.19 18.73 -10.04
N ALA A 966 -32.53 18.58 -10.11
CA ALA A 966 -33.26 18.29 -11.37
C ALA A 966 -34.75 18.68 -11.40
N ALA A 967 -35.22 19.15 -12.57
CA ALA A 967 -36.57 19.06 -13.19
C ALA A 967 -36.55 19.88 -14.51
N GLY A 968 -37.31 19.63 -15.59
CA GLY A 968 -38.26 18.56 -15.94
C GLY A 968 -38.34 18.42 -17.48
N ALA A 969 -39.28 17.64 -18.03
CA ALA A 969 -39.24 17.22 -19.44
C ALA A 969 -40.27 17.90 -20.36
N ASP A 970 -39.91 18.15 -21.63
CA ASP A 970 -40.75 17.74 -22.79
C ASP A 970 -40.03 17.76 -24.18
N ALA A 971 -40.61 16.99 -25.12
CA ALA A 971 -40.61 17.13 -26.60
C ALA A 971 -39.32 17.13 -27.51
N LEU A 972 -39.17 16.01 -28.26
CA LEU A 972 -39.04 15.91 -29.75
C LEU A 972 -37.73 16.20 -30.55
N SER A 973 -37.05 15.10 -30.96
CA SER A 973 -36.62 14.72 -32.34
C SER A 973 -35.61 15.55 -33.19
N GLY A 974 -34.70 14.88 -33.94
CA GLY A 974 -34.08 15.49 -35.15
C GLY A 974 -32.69 15.03 -35.65
N THR A 975 -32.56 13.79 -36.15
CA THR A 975 -31.59 13.28 -37.17
C THR A 975 -30.35 14.09 -37.66
N ASN A 976 -29.22 13.36 -37.78
CA ASN A 976 -28.14 13.46 -38.80
C ASN A 976 -27.12 14.65 -38.83
N GLY A 977 -25.85 14.34 -38.56
CA GLY A 977 -24.86 14.19 -39.65
C GLY A 977 -23.85 15.30 -40.02
N GLY A 978 -22.65 15.25 -39.41
CA GLY A 978 -21.36 15.22 -40.14
C GLY A 978 -20.63 16.50 -40.59
N GLN A 979 -19.29 16.37 -40.63
CA GLN A 979 -18.25 17.20 -41.27
C GLN A 979 -17.67 18.44 -40.55
N ASN A 980 -16.38 18.68 -40.86
CA ASN A 980 -15.51 19.74 -40.33
C ASN A 980 -15.83 21.12 -40.94
N ILE A 981 -15.41 22.19 -40.25
CA ILE A 981 -14.80 23.40 -40.85
C ILE A 981 -13.96 24.12 -39.80
N THR A 982 -12.99 24.94 -40.24
CA THR A 982 -12.10 25.73 -39.37
C THR A 982 -12.16 27.23 -39.73
N THR A 983 -11.69 28.06 -38.79
CA THR A 983 -11.32 29.50 -38.94
C THR A 983 -12.42 30.58 -38.86
N ALA A 984 -12.27 31.43 -37.84
CA ALA A 984 -11.98 32.89 -37.94
C ALA A 984 -13.02 33.96 -37.48
N TRP A 985 -12.64 34.63 -36.36
CA TRP A 985 -12.77 36.08 -36.04
C TRP A 985 -14.15 36.77 -35.95
N GLY A 986 -14.39 37.47 -34.83
CA GLY A 986 -15.44 38.48 -34.68
C GLY A 986 -15.75 38.87 -33.22
N ASP A 987 -15.49 40.12 -32.83
CA ASP A 987 -15.90 40.67 -31.52
C ASP A 987 -17.43 40.86 -31.41
N GLY A 988 -17.97 40.83 -30.18
CA GLY A 988 -19.27 41.48 -29.90
C GLY A 988 -20.35 40.68 -29.17
N LEU A 989 -20.01 39.81 -28.22
CA LEU A 989 -20.98 39.29 -27.24
C LEU A 989 -20.45 39.43 -25.81
N THR A 990 -21.36 39.76 -24.87
CA THR A 990 -21.07 39.84 -23.44
C THR A 990 -20.67 38.48 -22.88
N GLN A 991 -19.60 38.43 -22.08
CA GLN A 991 -19.22 37.21 -21.36
C GLN A 991 -20.35 36.77 -20.42
N GLY A 992 -20.93 35.59 -20.69
CA GLY A 992 -21.57 34.80 -19.65
C GLY A 992 -20.48 34.08 -18.85
N GLU A 993 -20.63 34.02 -17.53
CA GLU A 993 -19.68 33.34 -16.65
C GLU A 993 -19.69 31.83 -16.93
N TRP A 994 -18.50 31.22 -17.00
CA TRP A 994 -18.38 29.76 -17.13
C TRP A 994 -18.71 29.13 -15.78
N GLN A 995 -19.70 28.23 -15.75
CA GLN A 995 -20.14 27.60 -14.49
C GLN A 995 -19.12 26.57 -13.93
N PHE A 996 -18.11 26.21 -14.72
CA PHE A 996 -17.00 25.32 -14.37
C PHE A 996 -15.71 25.77 -15.07
N GLU A 997 -14.59 25.82 -14.35
CA GLU A 997 -13.25 26.13 -14.90
C GLU A 997 -12.29 24.94 -14.78
N GLY A 998 -11.41 24.75 -15.77
CA GLY A 998 -10.38 23.71 -15.79
C GLY A 998 -9.91 23.41 -17.22
N ASP A 999 -8.60 23.23 -17.43
CA ASP A 999 -8.00 23.27 -18.77
C ASP A 999 -7.61 21.91 -19.37
N PHE A 1000 -7.82 21.79 -20.68
CA PHE A 1000 -7.61 20.68 -21.64
C PHE A 1000 -7.53 19.20 -21.18
N GLY A 1001 -8.58 18.44 -21.54
CA GLY A 1001 -8.55 16.98 -21.68
C GLY A 1001 -9.84 16.42 -22.28
N SER A 1002 -9.90 16.28 -23.61
CA SER A 1002 -11.15 15.97 -24.34
C SER A 1002 -11.55 14.48 -24.30
N ASP A 1003 -12.06 14.02 -23.16
CA ASP A 1003 -12.91 12.82 -23.04
C ASP A 1003 -13.67 12.80 -21.68
N SER A 1004 -14.05 13.99 -21.16
CA SER A 1004 -14.73 14.12 -19.87
C SER A 1004 -16.25 14.34 -20.04
N VAL A 1005 -17.04 13.78 -19.11
CA VAL A 1005 -18.51 13.95 -19.10
C VAL A 1005 -18.93 15.42 -18.93
N TRP A 1006 -18.05 16.26 -18.36
CA TRP A 1006 -18.24 17.70 -18.20
C TRP A 1006 -18.35 18.44 -19.55
N SER A 1007 -17.67 17.94 -20.59
CA SER A 1007 -17.84 18.44 -21.97
C SER A 1007 -19.24 18.16 -22.54
N LEU A 1008 -20.00 17.22 -21.95
CA LEU A 1008 -21.40 16.97 -22.30
C LEU A 1008 -22.33 17.97 -21.60
N PHE A 1009 -22.01 18.36 -20.36
CA PHE A 1009 -22.86 19.20 -19.52
C PHE A 1009 -22.82 20.70 -19.85
N ASN A 1010 -21.70 21.22 -20.39
CA ASN A 1010 -21.61 22.62 -20.82
C ASN A 1010 -22.52 23.01 -22.01
N ASN A 1011 -23.30 22.07 -22.57
CA ASN A 1011 -24.22 22.32 -23.69
C ASN A 1011 -25.68 22.60 -23.27
N PHE A 1012 -25.99 22.64 -21.97
CA PHE A 1012 -27.35 22.88 -21.47
C PHE A 1012 -27.50 24.29 -20.90
N PRO A 1013 -28.42 25.13 -21.41
CA PRO A 1013 -28.59 26.51 -20.96
C PRO A 1013 -29.31 26.60 -19.61
N SER A 1014 -28.95 27.64 -18.84
CA SER A 1014 -29.53 27.93 -17.52
C SER A 1014 -30.96 28.48 -17.60
N ALA A 1015 -31.76 28.16 -16.58
CA ALA A 1015 -33.07 28.75 -16.33
C ALA A 1015 -33.21 29.13 -14.84
N VAL A 1016 -34.10 30.08 -14.57
CA VAL A 1016 -34.32 30.78 -13.27
C VAL A 1016 -35.07 29.91 -12.25
#